data_AF-F4QBF5-F1
#
_entry.id   AF-F4QBF5-F1
#
_cell.length_a   1.000
_cell.length_b   1.000
_cell.length_c   1.000
_cell.angle_alpha   90.00
_cell.angle_beta   90.00
_cell.angle_gamma   90.00
#
_symmetry.space_group_name_H-M   'P 1'
#
loop_
_entity.id
_entity.type
_entity.pdbx_description
1 polymer ?
#
loop_
_entity_poly.entity_id
_entity_poly.type
_entity_poly.pdbx_seq_one_letter_code
_entity_poly.pdbx_strand_id
1 'polypeptide(L)'
;MAENHNNINNNQNNNNLNNLLNRASRVLTPKPNCPKEESELEYVKLLQQQIEKNAKDAKRFKIILGVLAVALGLVVFNATVQSYAFQTYRVSQNFFNQACEGTFSEYQKECVHVLSNVKSHCLGLESKLNQFPKITKEATVTIKYEISKGHYKETDITYAYLGMDALHEASKQCVYESTIRALYLSKYSPSNGFTLEQAIQLYLYDKKKREREREINLEKMISRLINKNIVATSISRCTTSLVSTQSSSSSITSKRHFFNIVPDPSMGLSEEQKEFQQMALTFANEQMLPHAAQWDKEEFFPKDVLKKAAELGFGGVYVKDDVGGTGLSRVDATIIFEALSSADVSTTAYLSIHNMCAGLIDIYGNEEQRNKFLPSLTSMDLFASYCLTEPGAGSDAASLMTTAVKSGDHYILNGSKAFISGGGDSDVYMVMVRTGDKGAKGISCLLVEKDTPGLSFGKKEEKLGWNTQPTRALIFEDCRVPIANLIGKEGQGFNIAMNALNGGRLNIGACSLGGAQACLVSARDHLKVRQQFGKPLSQFQSLQFQLADLATKLYASRLMIRQGAKMLDDKDPSASVYIAMAKLFACDNCFDICDGALQMHGGYGYLKDYPVERYLRDLRVHRILEGSDAVMRIITSREMLKDH
;
A
#
# COMPACT_ATOMS: atom_id res chain seq x y z
N MET A 1 56.29 27.86 37.47
CA MET A 1 55.54 29.12 37.67
C MET A 1 54.34 29.03 36.74
N ALA A 2 53.25 28.40 37.22
CA ALA A 2 52.09 29.03 37.87
C ALA A 2 51.14 29.62 36.81
N GLU A 3 50.03 28.93 36.48
CA GLU A 3 48.65 29.15 37.02
C GLU A 3 47.93 30.32 36.31
N ASN A 4 46.62 30.39 36.05
CA ASN A 4 45.45 29.54 36.29
C ASN A 4 44.23 30.10 35.50
N HIS A 5 43.16 29.28 35.45
CA HIS A 5 41.72 29.60 35.30
C HIS A 5 41.06 29.73 33.91
N ASN A 6 40.43 28.64 33.45
CA ASN A 6 38.97 28.44 33.57
C ASN A 6 38.56 27.10 32.93
N ASN A 7 38.31 26.07 33.73
CA ASN A 7 37.77 24.79 33.26
C ASN A 7 37.04 24.05 34.39
N ILE A 8 35.80 24.41 34.69
CA ILE A 8 34.91 23.65 35.58
C ILE A 8 33.47 23.79 35.06
N ASN A 9 32.94 22.70 34.48
CA ASN A 9 31.52 22.24 34.50
C ASN A 9 31.13 21.47 33.24
N ASN A 10 31.68 20.27 33.02
CA ASN A 10 31.04 19.27 32.16
C ASN A 10 31.36 17.79 32.48
N ASN A 11 32.07 17.49 33.58
CA ASN A 11 32.50 16.11 33.91
C ASN A 11 31.87 15.51 35.19
N GLN A 12 30.83 16.12 35.78
CA GLN A 12 30.12 15.54 36.94
C GLN A 12 28.79 14.85 36.59
N ASN A 13 28.20 15.05 35.41
CA ASN A 13 26.93 14.40 35.04
C ASN A 13 27.08 13.01 34.40
N ASN A 14 28.26 12.69 33.82
CA ASN A 14 28.48 11.37 33.19
C ASN A 14 28.95 10.27 34.16
N ASN A 15 29.43 10.63 35.36
CA ASN A 15 29.86 9.64 36.36
C ASN A 15 28.71 9.15 37.28
N ASN A 16 27.59 9.88 37.36
CA ASN A 16 26.43 9.42 38.12
C ASN A 16 25.51 8.47 37.32
N LEU A 17 25.44 8.63 35.99
CA LEU A 17 24.63 7.75 35.14
C LEU A 17 25.28 6.36 34.97
N ASN A 18 26.60 6.31 34.82
CA ASN A 18 27.35 5.05 34.71
C ASN A 18 27.44 4.26 36.02
N ASN A 19 27.38 4.92 37.18
CA ASN A 19 27.30 4.25 38.48
C ASN A 19 25.90 3.70 38.82
N LEU A 20 24.84 4.31 38.26
CA LEU A 20 23.46 3.81 38.35
C LEU A 20 23.22 2.62 37.41
N LEU A 21 23.79 2.65 36.20
CA LEU A 21 23.71 1.54 35.24
C LEU A 21 24.53 0.32 35.67
N ASN A 22 25.67 0.51 36.33
CA ASN A 22 26.49 -0.59 36.89
C ASN A 22 25.93 -1.20 38.19
N ARG A 23 24.98 -0.54 38.86
CA ARG A 23 24.22 -1.13 39.99
C ARG A 23 22.99 -1.93 39.51
N ALA A 24 22.44 -1.60 38.34
CA ALA A 24 21.31 -2.31 37.75
C ALA A 24 21.72 -3.62 37.02
N SER A 25 22.98 -3.76 36.61
CA SER A 25 23.47 -4.93 35.85
C SER A 25 23.96 -6.11 36.71
N ARG A 26 23.92 -6.01 38.05
CA ARG A 26 24.38 -7.10 38.97
C ARG A 26 23.27 -8.00 39.52
N VAL A 27 22.01 -7.83 39.15
CA VAL A 27 20.91 -8.56 39.81
C VAL A 27 20.31 -9.69 38.97
N LEU A 28 20.56 -9.81 37.66
CA LEU A 28 19.91 -10.84 36.86
C LEU A 28 20.80 -11.41 35.76
N THR A 29 21.65 -12.39 36.09
CA THR A 29 21.86 -13.56 35.21
C THR A 29 22.17 -14.80 36.05
N PRO A 30 21.61 -15.98 35.72
CA PRO A 30 21.55 -17.14 36.62
C PRO A 30 22.67 -18.16 36.35
N LYS A 31 23.04 -18.95 37.36
CA LYS A 31 23.67 -20.29 37.21
C LYS A 31 23.76 -21.04 38.56
N PRO A 32 23.98 -22.36 38.59
CA PRO A 32 22.97 -23.41 38.55
C PRO A 32 22.98 -24.31 39.82
N ASN A 33 21.95 -25.15 39.96
CA ASN A 33 21.76 -26.23 40.95
C ASN A 33 21.00 -25.91 42.26
N CYS A 34 20.10 -26.85 42.58
CA CYS A 34 19.41 -27.16 43.84
C CYS A 34 17.97 -26.61 44.05
N PRO A 35 17.14 -27.35 44.82
CA PRO A 35 15.84 -27.83 44.37
C PRO A 35 14.65 -27.14 45.06
N LYS A 36 13.46 -27.52 44.60
CA LYS A 36 12.13 -26.97 44.82
C LYS A 36 11.68 -26.75 46.28
N GLU A 37 10.74 -25.81 46.37
CA GLU A 37 9.72 -25.61 47.42
C GLU A 37 10.17 -24.92 48.72
N GLU A 38 10.24 -23.57 48.67
CA GLU A 38 9.80 -22.68 49.77
C GLU A 38 9.90 -21.15 49.47
N SER A 39 10.26 -20.69 48.27
CA SER A 39 10.56 -19.26 48.03
C SER A 39 9.43 -18.39 47.45
N GLU A 40 8.23 -18.91 47.15
CA GLU A 40 7.16 -18.08 46.54
C GLU A 40 6.32 -17.32 47.58
N LEU A 41 6.11 -17.87 48.78
CA LEU A 41 5.27 -17.22 49.79
C LEU A 41 5.93 -16.00 50.45
N GLU A 42 7.26 -15.99 50.52
CA GLU A 42 8.03 -14.87 51.07
C GLU A 42 8.16 -13.73 50.04
N TYR A 43 8.26 -14.06 48.75
CA TYR A 43 8.22 -13.09 47.65
C TYR A 43 6.83 -12.44 47.52
N VAL A 44 5.75 -13.20 47.70
CA VAL A 44 4.38 -12.67 47.70
C VAL A 44 4.13 -11.74 48.89
N LYS A 45 4.64 -12.05 50.09
CA LYS A 45 4.51 -11.16 51.25
C LYS A 45 5.27 -9.85 51.10
N LEU A 46 6.47 -9.89 50.49
CA LEU A 46 7.24 -8.69 50.15
C LEU A 46 6.55 -7.84 49.08
N LEU A 47 5.98 -8.47 48.04
CA LEU A 47 5.15 -7.79 47.04
C LEU A 47 3.90 -7.17 47.66
N GLN A 48 3.25 -7.87 48.59
CA GLN A 48 2.03 -7.40 49.24
C GLN A 48 2.31 -6.20 50.16
N GLN A 49 3.42 -6.20 50.90
CA GLN A 49 3.88 -5.02 51.64
C GLN A 49 4.30 -3.86 50.71
N GLN A 50 4.92 -4.14 49.56
CA GLN A 50 5.29 -3.11 48.58
C GLN A 50 4.05 -2.51 47.90
N ILE A 51 3.01 -3.32 47.65
CA ILE A 51 1.72 -2.93 47.08
C ILE A 51 0.92 -2.11 48.09
N GLU A 52 0.86 -2.51 49.37
CA GLU A 52 0.18 -1.74 50.43
C GLU A 52 0.88 -0.40 50.70
N LYS A 53 2.22 -0.36 50.60
CA LYS A 53 3.00 0.88 50.74
C LYS A 53 2.83 1.83 49.55
N ASN A 54 2.55 1.29 48.36
CA ASN A 54 2.24 2.06 47.14
C ASN A 54 0.72 2.28 46.92
N ALA A 55 -0.14 1.69 47.75
CA ALA A 55 -1.61 1.82 47.68
C ALA A 55 -2.15 3.15 48.22
N LYS A 56 -1.30 4.18 48.41
CA LYS A 56 -1.76 5.56 48.60
C LYS A 56 -2.11 6.29 47.30
N ASP A 57 -1.87 5.69 46.13
CA ASP A 57 -2.25 6.23 44.81
C ASP A 57 -3.42 5.49 44.12
N ALA A 58 -4.23 4.75 44.88
CA ALA A 58 -5.33 3.93 44.35
C ALA A 58 -6.57 4.70 43.84
N LYS A 59 -6.58 6.04 43.88
CA LYS A 59 -7.69 6.86 43.32
C LYS A 59 -7.55 7.10 41.81
N ARG A 60 -6.33 7.07 41.25
CA ARG A 60 -6.07 7.28 39.81
C ARG A 60 -6.43 6.06 38.95
N PHE A 61 -6.25 4.85 39.47
CA PHE A 61 -6.46 3.62 38.68
C PHE A 61 -7.95 3.30 38.45
N LYS A 62 -8.82 3.62 39.42
CA LYS A 62 -10.27 3.39 39.30
C LYS A 62 -10.97 4.35 38.31
N ILE A 63 -10.46 5.59 38.15
CA ILE A 63 -11.00 6.55 37.17
C ILE A 63 -10.62 6.15 35.74
N ILE A 64 -9.37 5.69 35.54
CA ILE A 64 -8.89 5.25 34.23
C ILE A 64 -9.63 3.99 33.76
N LEU A 65 -9.88 3.03 34.66
CA LEU A 65 -10.71 1.85 34.34
C LEU A 65 -12.17 2.21 34.03
N GLY A 66 -12.75 3.19 34.73
CA GLY A 66 -14.12 3.66 34.47
C GLY A 66 -14.25 4.32 33.09
N VAL A 67 -13.28 5.15 32.70
CA VAL A 67 -13.27 5.80 31.37
C VAL A 67 -13.01 4.79 30.26
N LEU A 68 -12.12 3.81 30.49
CA LEU A 68 -11.88 2.71 29.55
C LEU A 68 -13.10 1.81 29.38
N ALA A 69 -13.85 1.52 30.45
CA ALA A 69 -15.08 0.72 30.37
C ALA A 69 -16.19 1.44 29.57
N VAL A 70 -16.31 2.77 29.69
CA VAL A 70 -17.23 3.57 28.88
C VAL A 70 -16.80 3.64 27.40
N ALA A 71 -15.49 3.72 27.14
CA ALA A 71 -14.94 3.70 25.79
C ALA A 71 -15.09 2.32 25.12
N LEU A 72 -14.90 1.22 25.86
CA LEU A 72 -15.06 -0.15 25.37
C LEU A 72 -16.53 -0.53 25.18
N GLY A 73 -17.45 0.01 26.00
CA GLY A 73 -18.90 -0.19 25.84
C GLY A 73 -19.49 0.45 24.57
N LEU A 74 -18.76 1.33 23.88
CA LEU A 74 -19.19 2.00 22.65
C LEU A 74 -18.73 1.31 21.35
N VAL A 75 -17.94 0.23 21.43
CA VAL A 75 -17.33 -0.42 20.26
C VAL A 75 -18.05 -1.70 19.81
N VAL A 76 -19.16 -2.10 20.45
CA VAL A 76 -19.94 -3.28 20.02
C VAL A 76 -21.26 -2.84 19.43
N PHE A 77 -21.42 -2.90 18.10
CA PHE A 77 -22.69 -2.61 17.44
C PHE A 77 -23.08 -3.64 16.38
N ASN A 78 -24.16 -4.34 16.71
CA ASN A 78 -25.22 -4.71 15.78
C ASN A 78 -26.56 -4.17 16.33
N ALA A 79 -27.55 -3.98 15.46
CA ALA A 79 -28.71 -3.10 15.65
C ALA A 79 -29.63 -3.41 16.86
N THR A 80 -29.59 -2.60 17.92
CA THR A 80 -30.69 -2.42 18.93
C THR A 80 -30.42 -1.26 19.90
N VAL A 81 -30.47 0.01 19.46
CA VAL A 81 -29.73 1.07 20.21
C VAL A 81 -30.50 2.23 20.83
N GLN A 82 -31.80 2.39 20.62
CA GLN A 82 -32.52 3.35 21.47
C GLN A 82 -32.75 2.84 22.90
N SER A 83 -32.80 1.51 23.13
CA SER A 83 -33.07 0.95 24.46
C SER A 83 -31.80 0.78 25.31
N TYR A 84 -30.67 0.37 24.71
CA TYR A 84 -29.44 0.11 25.45
C TYR A 84 -28.69 1.38 25.87
N ALA A 85 -28.65 2.43 25.05
CA ALA A 85 -27.95 3.67 25.42
C ALA A 85 -28.56 4.32 26.68
N PHE A 86 -29.88 4.23 26.85
CA PHE A 86 -30.57 4.75 28.02
C PHE A 86 -30.41 3.86 29.27
N GLN A 87 -30.31 2.54 29.09
CA GLN A 87 -29.99 1.62 30.19
C GLN A 87 -28.54 1.76 30.65
N THR A 88 -27.58 1.89 29.73
CA THR A 88 -26.16 2.11 30.06
C THR A 88 -25.98 3.46 30.77
N TYR A 89 -26.71 4.51 30.37
CA TYR A 89 -26.74 5.79 31.08
C TYR A 89 -27.28 5.65 32.53
N ARG A 90 -28.38 4.90 32.72
CA ARG A 90 -28.97 4.66 34.05
C ARG A 90 -28.09 3.82 34.97
N VAL A 91 -27.46 2.77 34.44
CA VAL A 91 -26.52 1.93 35.19
C VAL A 91 -25.28 2.74 35.57
N SER A 92 -24.77 3.58 34.66
CA SER A 92 -23.64 4.47 34.93
C SER A 92 -23.98 5.52 36.01
N GLN A 93 -25.19 6.08 36.01
CA GLN A 93 -25.64 6.99 37.06
C GLN A 93 -25.75 6.32 38.43
N ASN A 94 -26.31 5.10 38.51
CA ASN A 94 -26.46 4.39 39.78
C ASN A 94 -25.10 3.97 40.37
N PHE A 95 -24.17 3.53 39.53
CA PHE A 95 -22.81 3.19 39.95
C PHE A 95 -22.04 4.43 40.43
N PHE A 96 -22.27 5.59 39.79
CA PHE A 96 -21.65 6.85 40.16
C PHE A 96 -22.22 7.42 41.47
N ASN A 97 -23.54 7.32 41.68
CA ASN A 97 -24.19 7.75 42.92
C ASN A 97 -23.75 6.90 44.12
N GLN A 98 -23.55 5.58 43.95
CA GLN A 98 -22.99 4.71 44.99
C GLN A 98 -21.51 4.98 45.28
N ALA A 99 -20.74 5.44 44.29
CA ALA A 99 -19.32 5.78 44.48
C ALA A 99 -19.08 7.14 45.16
N CYS A 100 -20.13 7.96 45.34
CA CYS A 100 -20.03 9.33 45.83
C CYS A 100 -20.66 9.60 47.21
N GLU A 101 -20.91 8.57 48.02
CA GLU A 101 -21.16 8.75 49.46
C GLU A 101 -19.85 9.08 50.19
N GLY A 102 -19.36 10.32 50.00
CA GLY A 102 -18.12 10.81 50.59
C GLY A 102 -17.79 12.24 50.17
N THR A 103 -18.25 13.18 50.99
CA THR A 103 -17.90 14.62 51.11
C THR A 103 -16.91 15.22 50.09
N PHE A 104 -17.40 15.67 48.92
CA PHE A 104 -16.76 16.72 48.11
C PHE A 104 -17.83 17.51 47.32
N SER A 105 -18.31 18.63 47.88
CA SER A 105 -19.45 19.39 47.34
C SER A 105 -19.11 20.33 46.17
N GLU A 106 -17.83 20.60 45.90
CA GLU A 106 -17.40 21.48 44.79
C GLU A 106 -17.26 20.74 43.45
N TYR A 107 -16.77 19.50 43.46
CA TYR A 107 -16.64 18.66 42.26
C TYR A 107 -18.00 18.19 41.71
N GLN A 108 -19.02 18.07 42.58
CA GLN A 108 -20.39 17.76 42.15
C GLN A 108 -21.00 18.87 41.28
N LYS A 109 -20.67 20.15 41.54
CA LYS A 109 -21.21 21.28 40.76
C LYS A 109 -20.59 21.37 39.36
N GLU A 110 -19.29 21.12 39.22
CA GLU A 110 -18.63 21.13 37.90
C GLU A 110 -18.99 19.90 37.05
N CYS A 111 -19.15 18.71 37.65
CA CYS A 111 -19.59 17.52 36.92
C CYS A 111 -21.04 17.64 36.41
N VAL A 112 -21.93 18.26 37.18
CA VAL A 112 -23.29 18.61 36.71
C VAL A 112 -23.22 19.64 35.57
N HIS A 113 -22.27 20.57 35.61
CA HIS A 113 -22.07 21.54 34.53
C HIS A 113 -21.53 20.88 33.25
N VAL A 114 -20.61 19.92 33.35
CA VAL A 114 -20.09 19.14 32.22
C VAL A 114 -21.19 18.26 31.60
N LEU A 115 -21.99 17.57 32.42
CA LEU A 115 -23.13 16.76 31.93
C LEU A 115 -24.23 17.63 31.30
N SER A 116 -24.47 18.82 31.84
CA SER A 116 -25.35 19.84 31.25
C SER A 116 -24.83 20.33 29.89
N ASN A 117 -23.52 20.54 29.76
CA ASN A 117 -22.90 20.99 28.52
C ASN A 117 -22.92 19.89 27.46
N VAL A 118 -22.75 18.62 27.83
CA VAL A 118 -22.93 17.46 26.92
C VAL A 118 -24.39 17.39 26.45
N LYS A 119 -25.36 17.54 27.36
CA LYS A 119 -26.79 17.57 27.00
C LYS A 119 -27.12 18.73 26.04
N SER A 120 -26.60 19.93 26.29
CA SER A 120 -26.76 21.10 25.43
C SER A 120 -26.11 20.90 24.04
N HIS A 121 -24.94 20.26 23.99
CA HIS A 121 -24.25 19.95 22.74
C HIS A 121 -25.00 18.90 21.91
N CYS A 122 -25.56 17.88 22.56
CA CYS A 122 -26.42 16.88 21.91
C CYS A 122 -27.72 17.50 21.36
N LEU A 123 -28.36 18.40 22.11
CA LEU A 123 -29.55 19.14 21.64
C LEU A 123 -29.22 20.13 20.50
N GLY A 124 -28.02 20.72 20.50
CA GLY A 124 -27.53 21.57 19.41
C GLY A 124 -27.18 20.79 18.13
N LEU A 125 -26.76 19.53 18.26
CA LEU A 125 -26.58 18.60 17.14
C LEU A 125 -27.93 18.18 16.54
N GLU A 126 -28.95 17.98 17.37
CA GLU A 126 -30.32 17.68 16.95
C GLU A 126 -30.94 18.83 16.14
N SER A 127 -30.72 20.10 16.52
CA SER A 127 -31.21 21.25 15.76
C SER A 127 -30.49 21.44 14.41
N LYS A 128 -29.20 21.11 14.33
CA LYS A 128 -28.40 21.14 13.09
C LYS A 128 -28.75 20.00 12.14
N LEU A 129 -29.07 18.81 12.67
CA LEU A 129 -29.55 17.67 11.87
C LEU A 129 -30.91 17.96 11.21
N ASN A 130 -31.77 18.76 11.86
CA ASN A 130 -33.06 19.19 11.31
C ASN A 130 -32.98 20.25 10.18
N GLN A 131 -31.78 20.79 9.90
CA GLN A 131 -31.57 21.80 8.84
C GLN A 131 -31.14 21.19 7.49
N PHE A 132 -30.88 19.88 7.41
CA PHE A 132 -30.55 19.20 6.15
C PHE A 132 -31.84 18.84 5.37
N PRO A 133 -31.88 19.04 4.04
CA PRO A 133 -33.08 18.76 3.26
C PRO A 133 -33.47 17.27 3.34
N LYS A 134 -34.74 17.01 3.67
CA LYS A 134 -35.36 15.67 3.70
C LYS A 134 -35.38 15.05 2.31
N ILE A 135 -34.45 14.14 2.02
CA ILE A 135 -34.64 13.13 0.97
C ILE A 135 -35.23 11.90 1.67
N THR A 136 -36.55 11.82 1.77
CA THR A 136 -37.25 10.70 2.39
C THR A 136 -37.91 9.85 1.30
N LYS A 137 -37.32 8.68 1.00
CA LYS A 137 -38.15 7.54 0.53
C LYS A 137 -38.70 6.88 1.79
N GLU A 138 -40.01 6.98 1.95
CA GLU A 138 -40.74 6.31 3.03
C GLU A 138 -41.09 4.89 2.58
N ALA A 139 -40.89 3.92 3.45
CA ALA A 139 -41.41 2.57 3.29
C ALA A 139 -42.29 2.23 4.49
N THR A 140 -43.51 1.79 4.21
CA THR A 140 -44.49 1.38 5.22
C THR A 140 -44.56 -0.14 5.26
N VAL A 141 -44.41 -0.72 6.45
CA VAL A 141 -44.54 -2.16 6.69
C VAL A 141 -45.70 -2.39 7.65
N THR A 142 -46.70 -3.15 7.20
CA THR A 142 -47.85 -3.57 8.00
C THR A 142 -47.50 -4.81 8.80
N ILE A 143 -47.60 -4.74 10.13
CA ILE A 143 -47.36 -5.87 11.00
C ILE A 143 -48.68 -6.33 11.61
N LYS A 144 -49.05 -7.58 11.34
CA LYS A 144 -50.19 -8.28 11.96
C LYS A 144 -49.72 -9.10 13.14
N TYR A 145 -50.26 -8.87 14.33
CA TYR A 145 -49.93 -9.68 15.50
C TYR A 145 -51.16 -10.01 16.35
N GLU A 146 -51.13 -11.20 16.96
CA GLU A 146 -52.22 -11.79 17.73
C GLU A 146 -52.24 -11.21 19.15
N ILE A 147 -53.37 -10.63 19.56
CA ILE A 147 -53.52 -10.03 20.90
C ILE A 147 -54.15 -11.04 21.87
N SER A 148 -54.99 -11.93 21.36
CA SER A 148 -55.55 -13.07 22.08
C SER A 148 -55.96 -14.15 21.08
N LYS A 149 -56.14 -15.38 21.56
CA LYS A 149 -56.30 -16.57 20.71
C LYS A 149 -57.42 -16.38 19.67
N GLY A 150 -57.03 -16.26 18.39
CA GLY A 150 -57.91 -16.03 17.24
C GLY A 150 -58.21 -14.56 16.90
N HIS A 151 -57.60 -13.58 17.56
CA HIS A 151 -57.81 -12.14 17.32
C HIS A 151 -56.49 -11.43 17.03
N TYR A 152 -56.36 -10.94 15.79
CA TYR A 152 -55.17 -10.27 15.29
C TYR A 152 -55.42 -8.77 15.08
N LYS A 153 -54.43 -7.95 15.37
CA LYS A 153 -54.43 -6.52 15.07
C LYS A 153 -53.29 -6.20 14.12
N GLU A 154 -53.58 -5.41 13.10
CA GLU A 154 -52.60 -4.90 12.15
C GLU A 154 -52.23 -3.47 12.54
N THR A 155 -50.93 -3.16 12.48
CA THR A 155 -50.41 -1.82 12.66
C THR A 155 -49.39 -1.53 11.57
N ASP A 156 -49.57 -0.41 10.87
CA ASP A 156 -48.62 0.09 9.88
C ASP A 156 -47.50 0.89 10.57
N ILE A 157 -46.25 0.61 10.20
CA ILE A 157 -45.12 1.40 10.63
C ILE A 157 -44.35 1.92 9.41
N THR A 158 -44.27 3.25 9.31
CA THR A 158 -43.54 3.95 8.24
C THR A 158 -42.20 4.43 8.78
N TYR A 159 -41.10 4.14 8.06
CA TYR A 159 -39.77 4.63 8.41
C TYR A 159 -39.15 5.47 7.29
N ALA A 160 -38.38 6.48 7.69
CA ALA A 160 -37.61 7.37 6.81
C ALA A 160 -36.10 7.17 7.05
N TYR A 161 -35.31 6.99 5.97
CA TYR A 161 -33.86 6.80 6.02
C TYR A 161 -33.10 8.15 6.05
N LEU A 162 -32.09 8.28 6.92
CA LEU A 162 -31.03 9.31 6.85
C LEU A 162 -29.69 8.62 6.51
N GLY A 163 -28.92 9.22 5.60
CA GLY A 163 -27.64 8.66 5.10
C GLY A 163 -26.58 8.49 6.20
N MET A 164 -25.99 7.31 6.26
CA MET A 164 -25.08 6.85 7.34
C MET A 164 -23.73 7.59 7.40
N ASP A 165 -23.30 8.22 6.30
CA ASP A 165 -21.94 8.80 6.21
C ASP A 165 -21.77 10.07 7.04
N ALA A 166 -22.80 10.92 7.13
CA ALA A 166 -22.75 12.17 7.91
C ALA A 166 -22.71 11.92 9.43
N LEU A 167 -23.38 10.87 9.91
CA LEU A 167 -23.39 10.48 11.32
C LEU A 167 -22.06 9.83 11.75
N HIS A 168 -21.43 9.09 10.84
CA HIS A 168 -20.13 8.47 11.09
C HIS A 168 -19.01 9.50 11.22
N GLU A 169 -19.05 10.57 10.42
CA GLU A 169 -18.01 11.60 10.44
C GLU A 169 -18.14 12.54 11.66
N ALA A 170 -19.37 12.91 12.03
CA ALA A 170 -19.61 13.72 13.23
C ALA A 170 -19.20 13.02 14.53
N SER A 171 -19.39 11.69 14.61
CA SER A 171 -19.03 10.89 15.78
C SER A 171 -17.51 10.72 15.95
N LYS A 172 -16.77 10.51 14.85
CA LYS A 172 -15.30 10.48 14.87
C LYS A 172 -14.70 11.79 15.39
N GLN A 173 -15.23 12.92 14.93
CA GLN A 173 -14.71 14.22 15.30
C GLN A 173 -14.94 14.54 16.78
N CYS A 174 -16.09 14.15 17.34
CA CYS A 174 -16.41 14.36 18.75
C CYS A 174 -15.55 13.51 19.70
N VAL A 175 -15.26 12.25 19.32
CA VAL A 175 -14.38 11.35 20.10
C VAL A 175 -12.94 11.86 20.08
N TYR A 176 -12.45 12.26 18.90
CA TYR A 176 -11.09 12.75 18.73
C TYR A 176 -10.79 14.01 19.56
N GLU A 177 -11.68 15.01 19.54
CA GLU A 177 -11.49 16.24 20.33
C GLU A 177 -11.53 15.97 21.85
N SER A 178 -12.40 15.05 22.29
CA SER A 178 -12.54 14.69 23.70
C SER A 178 -11.30 13.99 24.24
N THR A 179 -10.70 13.09 23.44
CA THR A 179 -9.48 12.35 23.80
C THR A 179 -8.25 13.26 23.85
N ILE A 180 -8.09 14.18 22.89
CA ILE A 180 -6.96 15.13 22.89
C ILE A 180 -7.05 16.11 24.06
N ARG A 181 -8.26 16.59 24.39
CA ARG A 181 -8.47 17.47 25.54
C ARG A 181 -8.13 16.77 26.86
N ALA A 182 -8.51 15.50 27.01
CA ALA A 182 -8.19 14.70 28.19
C ALA A 182 -6.67 14.46 28.33
N LEU A 183 -5.97 14.18 27.22
CA LEU A 183 -4.52 13.97 27.20
C LEU A 183 -3.73 15.27 27.50
N TYR A 184 -4.21 16.43 27.03
CA TYR A 184 -3.58 17.72 27.35
C TYR A 184 -3.76 18.08 28.83
N LEU A 185 -4.96 17.91 29.38
CA LEU A 185 -5.23 18.20 30.79
C LEU A 185 -4.49 17.23 31.73
N SER A 186 -4.22 16.00 31.31
CA SER A 186 -3.38 15.08 32.09
C SER A 186 -1.90 15.45 32.03
N LYS A 187 -1.42 15.97 30.89
CA LYS A 187 -0.01 16.32 30.67
C LYS A 187 0.40 17.63 31.35
N TYR A 188 -0.50 18.60 31.43
CA TYR A 188 -0.27 19.93 32.01
C TYR A 188 -1.05 20.13 33.33
N SER A 189 -1.06 19.10 34.17
CA SER A 189 -1.74 19.08 35.47
C SER A 189 -1.03 19.92 36.55
N PRO A 190 -1.73 20.34 37.63
CA PRO A 190 -1.12 20.98 38.82
C PRO A 190 0.04 20.21 39.43
N SER A 191 0.06 18.89 39.29
CA SER A 191 1.18 18.06 39.74
C SER A 191 2.48 18.25 38.95
N ASN A 192 2.43 18.95 37.81
CA ASN A 192 3.57 19.31 36.95
C ASN A 192 3.88 20.82 37.00
N GLY A 193 3.33 21.56 37.99
CA GLY A 193 3.65 22.98 38.21
C GLY A 193 2.84 23.99 37.40
N PHE A 194 1.80 23.55 36.68
CA PHE A 194 0.91 24.43 35.90
C PHE A 194 -0.45 24.60 36.58
N THR A 195 -0.96 25.82 36.66
CA THR A 195 -2.35 26.02 37.10
C THR A 195 -3.31 25.50 36.02
N LEU A 196 -4.52 25.10 36.43
CA LEU A 196 -5.54 24.61 35.49
C LEU A 196 -5.86 25.66 34.40
N GLU A 197 -5.84 26.94 34.77
CA GLU A 197 -6.01 28.06 33.86
C GLU A 197 -4.89 28.16 32.82
N GLN A 198 -3.63 27.96 33.23
CA GLN A 198 -2.48 27.91 32.32
C GLN A 198 -2.56 26.72 31.36
N ALA A 199 -3.00 25.55 31.83
CA ALA A 199 -3.18 24.36 31.00
C ALA A 199 -4.26 24.56 29.93
N ILE A 200 -5.36 25.22 30.30
CA ILE A 200 -6.46 25.56 29.39
C ILE A 200 -6.01 26.61 28.36
N GLN A 201 -5.28 27.64 28.78
CA GLN A 201 -4.73 28.65 27.86
C GLN A 201 -3.75 28.05 26.85
N LEU A 202 -2.87 27.14 27.28
CA LEU A 202 -1.94 26.42 26.38
C LEU A 202 -2.68 25.54 25.37
N TYR A 203 -3.71 24.81 25.81
CA TYR A 203 -4.56 24.01 24.91
C TYR A 203 -5.30 24.89 23.88
N LEU A 204 -5.88 26.02 24.32
CA LEU A 204 -6.60 26.94 23.44
C LEU A 204 -5.67 27.66 22.46
N TYR A 205 -4.45 28.01 22.89
CA TYR A 205 -3.42 28.60 22.05
C TYR A 205 -2.98 27.61 20.94
N ASP A 206 -2.73 26.36 21.30
CA ASP A 206 -2.31 25.31 20.35
C ASP A 206 -3.46 24.84 19.44
N LYS A 207 -4.71 24.90 19.94
CA LYS A 207 -5.91 24.71 19.10
C LYS A 207 -6.03 25.83 18.06
N LYS A 208 -5.94 27.10 18.46
CA LYS A 208 -5.97 28.25 17.54
C LYS A 208 -4.80 28.25 16.54
N LYS A 209 -3.61 27.82 16.96
CA LYS A 209 -2.44 27.68 16.08
C LYS A 209 -2.70 26.63 15.00
N ARG A 210 -3.22 25.46 15.37
CA ARG A 210 -3.57 24.38 14.42
C ARG A 210 -4.73 24.76 13.50
N GLU A 211 -5.70 25.51 14.00
CA GLU A 211 -6.80 26.06 13.18
C GLU A 211 -6.27 27.08 12.16
N ARG A 212 -5.37 28.00 12.55
CA ARG A 212 -4.69 28.92 11.63
C ARG A 212 -3.79 28.21 10.62
N GLU A 213 -3.05 27.19 11.04
CA GLU A 213 -2.23 26.39 10.12
C GLU A 213 -3.10 25.63 9.10
N ARG A 214 -4.29 25.15 9.52
CA ARG A 214 -5.29 24.56 8.62
C ARG A 214 -5.91 25.58 7.67
N GLU A 215 -6.26 26.78 8.15
CA GLU A 215 -6.77 27.87 7.31
C GLU A 215 -5.72 28.34 6.29
N ILE A 216 -4.46 28.52 6.69
CA ILE A 216 -3.35 28.89 5.79
C ILE A 216 -3.11 27.78 4.75
N ASN A 217 -3.19 26.51 5.15
CA ASN A 217 -3.05 25.39 4.22
C ASN A 217 -4.24 25.27 3.27
N LEU A 218 -5.46 25.57 3.75
CA LEU A 218 -6.67 25.61 2.93
C LEU A 218 -6.66 26.80 1.95
N GLU A 219 -6.22 27.99 2.37
CA GLU A 219 -6.03 29.16 1.51
C GLU A 219 -4.94 28.93 0.46
N LYS A 220 -3.83 28.26 0.82
CA LYS A 220 -2.80 27.83 -0.14
C LYS A 220 -3.33 26.78 -1.12
N MET A 221 -4.17 25.86 -0.66
CA MET A 221 -4.82 24.84 -1.50
C MET A 221 -5.83 25.49 -2.46
N ILE A 222 -6.66 26.41 -1.96
CA ILE A 222 -7.63 27.18 -2.76
C ILE A 222 -6.92 28.09 -3.76
N SER A 223 -5.82 28.75 -3.38
CA SER A 223 -5.01 29.58 -4.29
C SER A 223 -4.35 28.75 -5.40
N ARG A 224 -3.93 27.51 -5.10
CA ARG A 224 -3.42 26.54 -6.10
C ARG A 224 -4.53 26.05 -7.03
N LEU A 225 -5.75 25.87 -6.52
CA LEU A 225 -6.92 25.45 -7.31
C LEU A 225 -7.44 26.59 -8.21
N ILE A 226 -7.41 27.83 -7.73
CA ILE A 226 -7.83 29.02 -8.50
C ILE A 226 -6.81 29.33 -9.60
N ASN A 227 -5.50 29.22 -9.33
CA ASN A 227 -4.46 29.43 -10.36
C ASN A 227 -4.40 28.32 -11.43
N LYS A 228 -5.01 27.15 -11.18
CA LYS A 228 -5.13 26.07 -12.18
C LYS A 228 -6.36 26.19 -13.10
N ASN A 229 -7.27 27.13 -12.87
CA ASN A 229 -8.58 27.21 -13.55
C ASN A 229 -8.79 28.43 -14.47
N ILE A 230 -7.73 29.04 -15.00
CA ILE A 230 -7.85 29.99 -16.12
C ILE A 230 -7.24 29.37 -17.38
N VAL A 231 -7.97 28.43 -18.03
CA VAL A 231 -8.09 28.29 -19.51
C VAL A 231 -9.37 27.49 -19.84
N ALA A 232 -10.31 28.17 -20.51
CA ALA A 232 -11.33 27.70 -21.47
C ALA A 232 -12.51 26.78 -21.06
N THR A 233 -13.68 27.43 -20.91
CA THR A 233 -14.89 27.31 -21.76
C THR A 233 -15.19 25.95 -22.44
N SER A 234 -16.24 25.24 -21.98
CA SER A 234 -17.30 24.59 -22.81
C SER A 234 -18.16 23.60 -22.00
N ILE A 235 -19.19 24.08 -21.29
CA ILE A 235 -20.31 23.24 -20.86
C ILE A 235 -21.62 23.99 -21.16
N SER A 236 -22.09 23.84 -22.39
CA SER A 236 -23.49 24.05 -22.77
C SER A 236 -23.76 23.18 -23.99
N ARG A 237 -24.33 22.00 -23.74
CA ARG A 237 -25.12 21.13 -24.63
C ARG A 237 -25.00 19.68 -24.14
N CYS A 238 -25.91 19.26 -23.28
CA CYS A 238 -26.42 17.88 -23.25
C CYS A 238 -27.62 17.80 -22.32
N THR A 239 -28.69 18.47 -22.71
CA THR A 239 -30.05 18.05 -22.37
C THR A 239 -30.77 17.89 -23.69
N THR A 240 -31.15 16.65 -24.03
CA THR A 240 -32.41 16.22 -24.66
C THR A 240 -32.21 14.92 -25.46
N SER A 241 -33.16 14.00 -25.25
CA SER A 241 -33.49 12.79 -26.03
C SER A 241 -32.80 11.50 -25.61
N LEU A 242 -33.46 10.33 -25.61
CA LEU A 242 -34.86 9.95 -25.41
C LEU A 242 -34.81 8.42 -25.20
N VAL A 243 -35.82 7.95 -24.48
CA VAL A 243 -36.23 6.56 -24.28
C VAL A 243 -35.99 5.66 -25.52
N SER A 244 -35.27 4.55 -25.32
CA SER A 244 -35.55 3.31 -26.06
C SER A 244 -35.31 2.09 -25.17
N THR A 245 -36.33 1.25 -25.15
CA THR A 245 -36.42 -0.02 -24.44
C THR A 245 -35.72 -1.11 -25.25
N GLN A 246 -34.67 -1.72 -24.71
CA GLN A 246 -34.23 -3.05 -25.12
C GLN A 246 -33.81 -3.89 -23.91
N SER A 247 -34.42 -5.07 -23.83
CA SER A 247 -34.12 -6.17 -22.93
C SER A 247 -32.83 -6.88 -23.35
N SER A 248 -31.84 -6.95 -22.47
CA SER A 248 -30.76 -7.92 -22.57
C SER A 248 -30.13 -8.16 -21.20
N SER A 249 -30.22 -9.42 -20.77
CA SER A 249 -29.50 -10.13 -19.69
C SER A 249 -28.48 -9.31 -18.89
N SER A 250 -28.82 -9.04 -17.62
CA SER A 250 -27.92 -8.52 -16.60
C SER A 250 -26.81 -9.53 -16.26
N SER A 251 -25.62 -9.34 -16.80
CA SER A 251 -24.40 -9.91 -16.23
C SER A 251 -24.08 -9.18 -14.92
N ILE A 252 -23.97 -9.94 -13.83
CA ILE A 252 -23.62 -9.45 -12.50
C ILE A 252 -22.17 -8.93 -12.52
N THR A 253 -21.97 -7.66 -12.85
CA THR A 253 -20.74 -6.92 -12.51
C THR A 253 -20.86 -6.42 -11.08
N SER A 254 -20.68 -7.33 -10.13
CA SER A 254 -20.46 -6.96 -8.73
C SER A 254 -19.18 -6.13 -8.67
N LYS A 255 -19.29 -4.84 -8.34
CA LYS A 255 -18.14 -3.99 -7.98
C LYS A 255 -17.29 -4.74 -6.94
N ARG A 256 -16.14 -5.29 -7.35
CA ARG A 256 -15.22 -5.97 -6.44
C ARG A 256 -14.73 -4.94 -5.44
N HIS A 257 -15.18 -5.04 -4.20
CA HIS A 257 -14.72 -4.17 -3.12
C HIS A 257 -13.31 -4.62 -2.72
N PHE A 258 -12.30 -4.09 -3.40
CA PHE A 258 -10.89 -4.45 -3.24
C PHE A 258 -10.37 -4.20 -1.81
N PHE A 259 -10.97 -3.24 -1.10
CA PHE A 259 -10.55 -2.78 0.23
C PHE A 259 -11.19 -3.52 1.42
N ASN A 260 -12.20 -4.37 1.20
CA ASN A 260 -12.89 -5.08 2.29
C ASN A 260 -12.45 -6.55 2.38
N ILE A 261 -11.15 -6.80 2.30
CA ILE A 261 -10.57 -8.14 2.17
C ILE A 261 -9.33 -8.26 3.04
N VAL A 262 -9.19 -9.38 3.75
CA VAL A 262 -7.96 -9.74 4.45
C VAL A 262 -7.12 -10.63 3.52
N PRO A 263 -5.84 -10.31 3.27
CA PRO A 263 -5.12 -9.14 3.79
C PRO A 263 -5.48 -7.83 3.05
N ASP A 264 -5.65 -6.76 3.83
CA ASP A 264 -5.92 -5.41 3.32
C ASP A 264 -4.63 -4.82 2.71
N PRO A 265 -4.60 -4.50 1.41
CA PRO A 265 -3.42 -3.97 0.76
C PRO A 265 -3.08 -2.53 1.20
N SER A 266 -3.98 -1.82 1.87
CA SER A 266 -3.78 -0.43 2.34
C SER A 266 -3.14 -0.34 3.74
N MET A 267 -3.01 -1.48 4.44
CA MET A 267 -2.44 -1.53 5.78
C MET A 267 -1.00 -1.02 5.78
N GLY A 268 -0.70 -0.09 6.70
CA GLY A 268 0.63 0.48 6.89
C GLY A 268 1.01 1.58 5.88
N LEU A 269 0.12 1.94 4.96
CA LEU A 269 0.35 3.03 4.00
C LEU A 269 0.03 4.40 4.62
N SER A 270 0.75 5.44 4.18
CA SER A 270 0.38 6.83 4.43
C SER A 270 -0.92 7.21 3.70
N GLU A 271 -1.55 8.33 4.07
CA GLU A 271 -2.76 8.79 3.36
C GLU A 271 -2.47 9.11 1.89
N GLU A 272 -1.34 9.74 1.60
CA GLU A 272 -0.88 10.00 0.22
C GLU A 272 -0.67 8.69 -0.57
N GLN A 273 -0.07 7.68 0.06
CA GLN A 273 0.09 6.36 -0.56
C GLN A 273 -1.24 5.65 -0.82
N LYS A 274 -2.24 5.84 0.05
CA LYS A 274 -3.60 5.34 -0.18
C LYS A 274 -4.27 6.06 -1.35
N GLU A 275 -4.02 7.35 -1.53
CA GLU A 275 -4.50 8.10 -2.70
C GLU A 275 -3.88 7.56 -3.99
N PHE A 276 -2.57 7.32 -4.03
CA PHE A 276 -1.91 6.68 -5.18
C PHE A 276 -2.47 5.29 -5.46
N GLN A 277 -2.65 4.47 -4.41
CA GLN A 277 -3.26 3.16 -4.52
C GLN A 277 -4.68 3.23 -5.09
N GLN A 278 -5.50 4.14 -4.58
CA GLN A 278 -6.89 4.30 -5.01
C GLN A 278 -6.98 4.79 -6.44
N MET A 279 -6.14 5.73 -6.84
CA MET A 279 -6.06 6.23 -8.22
C MET A 279 -5.70 5.09 -9.19
N ALA A 280 -4.65 4.32 -8.86
CA ALA A 280 -4.23 3.17 -9.66
C ALA A 280 -5.31 2.07 -9.72
N LEU A 281 -5.97 1.74 -8.60
CA LEU A 281 -7.06 0.76 -8.58
C LEU A 281 -8.27 1.21 -9.38
N THR A 282 -8.61 2.50 -9.35
CA THR A 282 -9.73 3.05 -10.13
C THR A 282 -9.43 2.91 -11.61
N PHE A 283 -8.24 3.33 -12.04
CA PHE A 283 -7.79 3.15 -13.42
C PHE A 283 -7.75 1.67 -13.83
N ALA A 284 -7.22 0.80 -12.99
CA ALA A 284 -7.13 -0.64 -13.27
C ALA A 284 -8.54 -1.24 -13.50
N ASN A 285 -9.51 -0.92 -12.64
CA ASN A 285 -10.85 -1.47 -12.74
C ASN A 285 -11.67 -0.90 -13.90
N GLU A 286 -11.45 0.36 -14.27
CA GLU A 286 -12.24 1.04 -15.30
C GLU A 286 -11.65 0.91 -16.70
N GLN A 287 -10.32 0.94 -16.83
CA GLN A 287 -9.63 1.03 -18.12
C GLN A 287 -8.91 -0.26 -18.54
N MET A 288 -8.55 -1.14 -17.58
CA MET A 288 -7.79 -2.36 -17.89
C MET A 288 -8.63 -3.62 -17.75
N LEU A 289 -9.26 -3.83 -16.59
CA LEU A 289 -9.96 -5.06 -16.24
C LEU A 289 -11.04 -5.47 -17.26
N PRO A 290 -11.87 -4.56 -17.80
CA PRO A 290 -12.92 -4.92 -18.77
C PRO A 290 -12.37 -5.49 -20.09
N HIS A 291 -11.14 -5.15 -20.45
CA HIS A 291 -10.54 -5.49 -21.74
C HIS A 291 -9.46 -6.57 -21.66
N ALA A 292 -8.88 -6.79 -20.48
CA ALA A 292 -7.72 -7.66 -20.29
C ALA A 292 -7.90 -9.08 -20.85
N ALA A 293 -9.13 -9.64 -20.86
CA ALA A 293 -9.36 -10.99 -21.37
C ALA A 293 -9.31 -11.04 -22.89
N GLN A 294 -9.83 -10.00 -23.53
CA GLN A 294 -9.75 -9.81 -24.97
C GLN A 294 -8.30 -9.57 -25.40
N TRP A 295 -7.57 -8.69 -24.69
CA TRP A 295 -6.17 -8.41 -25.00
C TRP A 295 -5.27 -9.64 -24.88
N ASP A 296 -5.48 -10.49 -23.85
CA ASP A 296 -4.74 -11.76 -23.75
C ASP A 296 -5.04 -12.69 -24.94
N LYS A 297 -6.31 -12.82 -25.31
CA LYS A 297 -6.74 -13.71 -26.40
C LYS A 297 -6.25 -13.25 -27.77
N GLU A 298 -6.29 -11.96 -28.03
CA GLU A 298 -5.87 -11.34 -29.29
C GLU A 298 -4.38 -10.99 -29.32
N GLU A 299 -3.68 -11.24 -28.19
CA GLU A 299 -2.31 -10.81 -27.95
C GLU A 299 -2.09 -9.32 -28.29
N PHE A 300 -3.06 -8.48 -27.92
CA PHE A 300 -3.13 -7.07 -28.27
C PHE A 300 -2.28 -6.23 -27.32
N PHE A 301 -1.49 -5.31 -27.86
CA PHE A 301 -0.67 -4.39 -27.09
C PHE A 301 -1.39 -3.05 -26.85
N PRO A 302 -1.90 -2.78 -25.62
CA PRO A 302 -2.84 -1.67 -25.40
C PRO A 302 -2.12 -0.32 -25.20
N LYS A 303 -1.43 0.15 -26.24
CA LYS A 303 -0.70 1.44 -26.22
C LYS A 303 -1.57 2.63 -25.81
N ASP A 304 -2.80 2.70 -26.29
CA ASP A 304 -3.71 3.81 -25.97
C ASP A 304 -4.10 3.84 -24.48
N VAL A 305 -4.26 2.66 -23.86
CA VAL A 305 -4.53 2.58 -22.42
C VAL A 305 -3.28 2.91 -21.62
N LEU A 306 -2.10 2.48 -22.07
CA LEU A 306 -0.83 2.85 -21.45
C LEU A 306 -0.59 4.37 -21.49
N LYS A 307 -0.92 5.04 -22.60
CA LYS A 307 -0.91 6.52 -22.69
C LYS A 307 -1.85 7.18 -21.68
N LYS A 308 -3.09 6.67 -21.52
CA LYS A 308 -4.00 7.16 -20.47
C LYS A 308 -3.46 6.91 -19.06
N ALA A 309 -2.73 5.81 -18.83
CA ALA A 309 -2.05 5.58 -17.55
C ALA A 309 -0.94 6.63 -17.33
N ALA A 310 -0.25 7.03 -18.40
CA ALA A 310 0.78 8.06 -18.37
C ALA A 310 0.22 9.46 -18.05
N GLU A 311 -1.00 9.78 -18.48
CA GLU A 311 -1.71 11.02 -18.09
C GLU A 311 -1.93 11.13 -16.57
N LEU A 312 -1.96 9.99 -15.86
CA LEU A 312 -2.01 9.92 -14.38
C LEU A 312 -0.62 9.90 -13.73
N GLY A 313 0.45 10.00 -14.52
CA GLY A 313 1.84 9.96 -14.07
C GLY A 313 2.48 8.56 -14.06
N PHE A 314 1.76 7.50 -14.47
CA PHE A 314 2.27 6.13 -14.37
C PHE A 314 3.32 5.76 -15.43
N GLY A 315 3.55 6.61 -16.44
CA GLY A 315 4.62 6.42 -17.44
C GLY A 315 6.02 6.70 -16.88
N GLY A 316 6.13 7.50 -15.81
CA GLY A 316 7.40 7.93 -15.21
C GLY A 316 7.34 8.02 -13.70
N VAL A 317 6.93 6.95 -13.03
CA VAL A 317 6.62 6.90 -11.59
C VAL A 317 7.80 7.42 -10.74
N TYR A 318 9.00 6.91 -10.98
CA TYR A 318 10.21 7.28 -10.24
C TYR A 318 11.22 8.03 -11.11
N VAL A 319 10.77 8.62 -12.22
CA VAL A 319 11.54 9.60 -13.00
C VAL A 319 11.32 10.98 -12.37
N LYS A 320 12.35 11.83 -12.33
CA LYS A 320 12.24 13.18 -11.76
C LYS A 320 11.21 14.05 -12.50
N ASP A 321 10.67 15.03 -11.77
CA ASP A 321 9.64 15.95 -12.22
C ASP A 321 10.13 16.98 -13.25
N ASP A 322 11.40 17.36 -13.21
CA ASP A 322 12.05 18.29 -14.16
C ASP A 322 11.96 17.84 -15.63
N VAL A 323 11.74 16.55 -15.86
CA VAL A 323 11.63 15.92 -17.18
C VAL A 323 10.30 15.20 -17.38
N GLY A 324 9.28 15.57 -16.59
CA GLY A 324 7.90 15.11 -16.76
C GLY A 324 7.55 13.81 -16.05
N GLY A 325 8.42 13.29 -15.17
CA GLY A 325 8.08 12.19 -14.26
C GLY A 325 7.36 12.66 -13.00
N THR A 326 7.07 11.75 -12.07
CA THR A 326 6.40 12.07 -10.80
C THR A 326 7.33 12.15 -9.58
N GLY A 327 8.59 11.69 -9.71
CA GLY A 327 9.58 11.72 -8.64
C GLY A 327 9.22 10.86 -7.42
N LEU A 328 8.31 9.90 -7.58
CA LEU A 328 7.84 9.06 -6.48
C LEU A 328 8.88 8.01 -6.08
N SER A 329 8.74 7.49 -4.87
CA SER A 329 9.67 6.52 -4.30
C SER A 329 9.47 5.12 -4.90
N ARG A 330 10.43 4.20 -4.63
CA ARG A 330 10.27 2.78 -4.95
C ARG A 330 9.11 2.16 -4.19
N VAL A 331 8.88 2.55 -2.93
CA VAL A 331 7.71 2.08 -2.17
C VAL A 331 6.42 2.47 -2.90
N ASP A 332 6.28 3.73 -3.32
CA ASP A 332 5.10 4.21 -4.05
C ASP A 332 4.91 3.46 -5.38
N ALA A 333 6.01 3.20 -6.10
CA ALA A 333 5.96 2.40 -7.31
C ALA A 333 5.46 0.97 -7.07
N THR A 334 5.86 0.31 -5.97
CA THR A 334 5.32 -1.03 -5.65
C THR A 334 3.83 -0.99 -5.37
N ILE A 335 3.31 0.08 -4.76
CA ILE A 335 1.88 0.24 -4.46
C ILE A 335 1.08 0.42 -5.76
N ILE A 336 1.57 1.27 -6.66
CA ILE A 336 0.94 1.54 -7.96
C ILE A 336 0.94 0.28 -8.82
N PHE A 337 2.07 -0.41 -8.97
CA PHE A 337 2.16 -1.62 -9.80
C PHE A 337 1.37 -2.79 -9.21
N GLU A 338 1.30 -2.92 -7.88
CA GLU A 338 0.42 -3.89 -7.21
C GLU A 338 -1.06 -3.62 -7.55
N ALA A 339 -1.49 -2.36 -7.47
CA ALA A 339 -2.86 -1.94 -7.77
C ALA A 339 -3.24 -2.21 -9.24
N LEU A 340 -2.41 -1.79 -10.20
CA LEU A 340 -2.65 -1.99 -11.64
C LEU A 340 -2.69 -3.48 -12.02
N SER A 341 -1.80 -4.28 -11.44
CA SER A 341 -1.70 -5.72 -11.73
C SER A 341 -2.90 -6.52 -11.22
N SER A 342 -3.73 -5.94 -10.34
CA SER A 342 -5.00 -6.55 -9.97
C SER A 342 -5.97 -6.67 -11.15
N ALA A 343 -5.83 -5.83 -12.17
CA ALA A 343 -6.63 -5.90 -13.40
C ALA A 343 -5.94 -6.74 -14.47
N ASP A 344 -4.69 -6.41 -14.78
CA ASP A 344 -3.90 -7.06 -15.83
C ASP A 344 -2.41 -7.02 -15.51
N VAL A 345 -1.87 -8.19 -15.16
CA VAL A 345 -0.46 -8.38 -14.79
C VAL A 345 0.44 -8.16 -16.00
N SER A 346 0.05 -8.67 -17.17
CA SER A 346 0.85 -8.58 -18.39
C SER A 346 1.10 -7.13 -18.81
N THR A 347 0.04 -6.31 -18.85
CA THR A 347 0.15 -4.90 -19.25
C THR A 347 0.92 -4.09 -18.20
N THR A 348 0.70 -4.36 -16.91
CA THR A 348 1.41 -3.67 -15.82
C THR A 348 2.90 -4.03 -15.80
N ALA A 349 3.24 -5.29 -16.06
CA ALA A 349 4.64 -5.72 -16.13
C ALA A 349 5.39 -5.02 -17.27
N TYR A 350 4.75 -4.83 -18.43
CA TYR A 350 5.32 -4.00 -19.49
C TYR A 350 5.53 -2.55 -19.06
N LEU A 351 4.52 -1.93 -18.43
CA LEU A 351 4.63 -0.55 -17.91
C LEU A 351 5.81 -0.41 -16.92
N SER A 352 6.05 -1.44 -16.12
CA SER A 352 7.20 -1.50 -15.22
C SER A 352 8.54 -1.54 -15.97
N ILE A 353 8.66 -2.35 -17.02
CA ILE A 353 9.86 -2.42 -17.87
C ILE A 353 10.11 -1.08 -18.57
N HIS A 354 9.05 -0.43 -19.04
CA HIS A 354 9.11 0.93 -19.59
C HIS A 354 9.69 1.91 -18.55
N ASN A 355 9.12 1.94 -17.35
CA ASN A 355 9.59 2.80 -16.25
C ASN A 355 11.04 2.48 -15.86
N MET A 356 11.47 1.22 -15.95
CA MET A 356 12.87 0.84 -15.73
C MET A 356 13.79 1.50 -16.74
N CYS A 357 13.45 1.48 -18.03
CA CYS A 357 14.24 2.16 -19.06
C CYS A 357 14.29 3.68 -18.81
N ALA A 358 13.14 4.31 -18.58
CA ALA A 358 13.07 5.75 -18.33
C ALA A 358 13.88 6.15 -17.08
N GLY A 359 13.73 5.45 -15.97
CA GLY A 359 14.50 5.74 -14.75
C GLY A 359 16.01 5.57 -14.91
N LEU A 360 16.47 4.60 -15.72
CA LEU A 360 17.90 4.44 -15.99
C LEU A 360 18.46 5.57 -16.85
N ILE A 361 17.69 6.09 -17.82
CA ILE A 361 18.05 7.30 -18.57
C ILE A 361 18.14 8.50 -17.62
N ASP A 362 17.20 8.65 -16.69
CA ASP A 362 17.21 9.77 -15.73
C ASP A 362 18.39 9.71 -14.74
N ILE A 363 18.83 8.51 -14.35
CA ILE A 363 19.94 8.32 -13.41
C ILE A 363 21.31 8.42 -14.08
N TYR A 364 21.46 7.82 -15.28
CA TYR A 364 22.77 7.63 -15.92
C TYR A 364 22.96 8.42 -17.22
N GLY A 365 21.89 8.97 -17.78
CA GLY A 365 21.95 9.82 -18.96
C GLY A 365 22.48 11.21 -18.63
N ASN A 366 23.10 11.84 -19.62
CA ASN A 366 23.44 13.27 -19.55
C ASN A 366 22.19 14.14 -19.79
N GLU A 367 22.30 15.44 -19.57
CA GLU A 367 21.17 16.38 -19.72
C GLU A 367 20.55 16.37 -21.12
N GLU A 368 21.34 16.22 -22.18
CA GLU A 368 20.83 16.17 -23.55
C GLU A 368 19.99 14.90 -23.77
N GLN A 369 20.46 13.75 -23.29
CA GLN A 369 19.72 12.49 -23.36
C GLN A 369 18.44 12.54 -22.51
N ARG A 370 18.50 13.09 -21.30
CA ARG A 370 17.33 13.28 -20.43
C ARG A 370 16.27 14.11 -21.14
N ASN A 371 16.65 15.28 -21.64
CA ASN A 371 15.72 16.20 -22.32
C ASN A 371 15.22 15.67 -23.67
N LYS A 372 16.03 14.88 -24.39
CA LYS A 372 15.62 14.26 -25.67
C LYS A 372 14.55 13.18 -25.47
N PHE A 373 14.75 12.28 -24.52
CA PHE A 373 13.95 11.05 -24.43
C PHE A 373 12.87 11.08 -23.34
N LEU A 374 13.17 11.62 -22.17
CA LEU A 374 12.31 11.42 -20.99
C LEU A 374 10.92 12.04 -21.13
N PRO A 375 10.74 13.29 -21.62
CA PRO A 375 9.41 13.87 -21.73
C PRO A 375 8.43 13.03 -22.56
N SER A 376 8.91 12.41 -23.65
CA SER A 376 8.07 11.54 -24.50
C SER A 376 7.94 10.12 -23.96
N LEU A 377 8.90 9.65 -23.15
CA LEU A 377 8.76 8.37 -22.46
C LEU A 377 7.76 8.50 -21.30
N THR A 378 7.84 9.56 -20.48
CA THR A 378 6.94 9.73 -19.34
C THR A 378 5.50 10.03 -19.75
N SER A 379 5.26 10.64 -20.92
CA SER A 379 3.94 10.73 -21.56
C SER A 379 3.51 9.45 -22.29
N MET A 380 4.43 8.48 -22.44
CA MET A 380 4.30 7.30 -23.28
C MET A 380 3.94 7.59 -24.75
N ASP A 381 4.35 8.76 -25.27
CA ASP A 381 4.38 9.00 -26.72
C ASP A 381 5.45 8.16 -27.40
N LEU A 382 6.54 7.88 -26.69
CA LEU A 382 7.51 6.85 -27.02
C LEU A 382 7.41 5.69 -26.02
N PHE A 383 7.62 4.49 -26.53
CA PHE A 383 7.66 3.25 -25.77
C PHE A 383 9.09 2.72 -25.69
N ALA A 384 9.49 2.18 -24.54
CA ALA A 384 10.85 1.70 -24.31
C ALA A 384 10.91 0.21 -23.99
N SER A 385 11.99 -0.43 -24.43
CA SER A 385 12.28 -1.84 -24.16
C SER A 385 13.70 -2.04 -23.63
N TYR A 386 13.83 -2.93 -22.66
CA TYR A 386 15.12 -3.30 -22.06
C TYR A 386 15.72 -4.53 -22.74
N CYS A 387 16.97 -4.43 -23.19
CA CYS A 387 17.60 -5.42 -24.06
C CYS A 387 18.93 -5.94 -23.47
N LEU A 388 18.83 -6.97 -22.62
CA LEU A 388 19.98 -7.63 -22.01
C LEU A 388 20.18 -9.06 -22.56
N THR A 389 19.15 -9.88 -22.43
CA THR A 389 19.17 -11.32 -22.73
C THR A 389 19.50 -11.63 -24.18
N GLU A 390 20.27 -12.70 -24.38
CA GLU A 390 20.63 -13.26 -25.69
C GLU A 390 20.30 -14.76 -25.72
N PRO A 391 20.21 -15.39 -26.90
CA PRO A 391 19.99 -16.84 -26.99
C PRO A 391 21.00 -17.66 -26.17
N GLY A 392 22.26 -17.21 -26.11
CA GLY A 392 23.33 -17.85 -25.34
C GLY A 392 23.57 -17.29 -23.94
N ALA A 393 22.89 -16.21 -23.53
CA ALA A 393 23.16 -15.51 -22.27
C ALA A 393 21.86 -14.97 -21.63
N GLY A 394 21.33 -15.74 -20.67
CA GLY A 394 20.20 -15.36 -19.81
C GLY A 394 20.64 -15.12 -18.36
N SER A 395 20.61 -16.17 -17.54
CA SER A 395 21.08 -16.11 -16.14
C SER A 395 22.54 -15.67 -16.02
N ASP A 396 23.40 -16.08 -16.97
CA ASP A 396 24.78 -15.62 -17.11
C ASP A 396 24.85 -14.35 -17.97
N ALA A 397 24.21 -13.28 -17.52
CA ALA A 397 24.07 -12.05 -18.32
C ALA A 397 25.41 -11.40 -18.70
N ALA A 398 26.50 -11.67 -17.97
CA ALA A 398 27.81 -11.09 -18.23
C ALA A 398 28.52 -11.71 -19.45
N SER A 399 28.06 -12.86 -19.93
CA SER A 399 28.63 -13.56 -21.11
C SER A 399 28.00 -13.16 -22.44
N LEU A 400 27.16 -12.11 -22.46
CA LEU A 400 26.57 -11.55 -23.69
C LEU A 400 27.62 -11.33 -24.80
N MET A 401 27.24 -11.59 -26.04
CA MET A 401 28.11 -11.57 -27.21
C MET A 401 27.78 -10.47 -28.21
N THR A 402 26.63 -9.79 -28.11
CA THR A 402 26.33 -8.63 -28.96
C THR A 402 27.42 -7.58 -28.79
N THR A 403 28.13 -7.25 -29.86
CA THR A 403 29.26 -6.30 -29.86
C THR A 403 28.81 -4.92 -30.30
N ALA A 404 29.53 -3.89 -29.85
CA ALA A 404 29.45 -2.53 -30.36
C ALA A 404 30.88 -2.00 -30.58
N VAL A 405 31.29 -1.88 -31.84
CA VAL A 405 32.64 -1.40 -32.20
C VAL A 405 32.58 0.07 -32.56
N LYS A 406 33.39 0.90 -31.90
CA LYS A 406 33.46 2.33 -32.20
C LYS A 406 34.08 2.56 -33.58
N SER A 407 33.39 3.32 -34.42
CA SER A 407 33.81 3.70 -35.77
C SER A 407 33.45 5.16 -36.03
N GLY A 408 34.42 6.06 -35.80
CA GLY A 408 34.20 7.50 -35.90
C GLY A 408 33.27 8.01 -34.79
N ASP A 409 32.17 8.64 -35.21
CA ASP A 409 31.10 9.19 -34.38
C ASP A 409 29.95 8.20 -34.10
N HIS A 410 30.11 6.92 -34.49
CA HIS A 410 29.12 5.87 -34.26
C HIS A 410 29.74 4.63 -33.58
N TYR A 411 28.89 3.82 -32.96
CA TYR A 411 29.12 2.40 -32.70
C TYR A 411 28.44 1.56 -33.79
N ILE A 412 29.11 0.50 -34.23
CA ILE A 412 28.57 -0.51 -35.14
C ILE A 412 28.20 -1.74 -34.32
N LEU A 413 26.90 -2.03 -34.24
CA LEU A 413 26.37 -3.12 -33.44
C LEU A 413 26.16 -4.36 -34.30
N ASN A 414 26.59 -5.51 -33.78
CA ASN A 414 26.38 -6.81 -34.39
C ASN A 414 26.01 -7.84 -33.32
N GLY A 415 24.92 -8.59 -33.55
CA GLY A 415 24.45 -9.62 -32.64
C GLY A 415 22.92 -9.71 -32.58
N SER A 416 22.42 -10.37 -31.54
CA SER A 416 20.97 -10.53 -31.36
C SER A 416 20.59 -10.60 -29.90
N LYS A 417 19.44 -10.01 -29.57
CA LYS A 417 18.80 -10.11 -28.26
C LYS A 417 17.55 -10.99 -28.34
N ALA A 418 17.22 -11.66 -27.25
CA ALA A 418 16.11 -12.59 -27.17
C ALA A 418 15.12 -12.19 -26.07
N PHE A 419 13.85 -12.54 -26.26
CA PHE A 419 12.77 -12.33 -25.29
C PHE A 419 12.53 -10.85 -24.91
N ILE A 420 12.64 -9.94 -25.87
CA ILE A 420 12.48 -8.50 -25.60
C ILE A 420 11.01 -8.13 -25.57
N SER A 421 10.51 -7.84 -24.36
CA SER A 421 9.18 -7.26 -24.12
C SER A 421 9.05 -5.88 -24.78
N GLY A 422 8.01 -5.68 -25.57
CA GLY A 422 7.83 -4.51 -26.43
C GLY A 422 8.62 -4.58 -27.75
N GLY A 423 9.35 -5.67 -28.01
CA GLY A 423 10.16 -5.82 -29.22
C GLY A 423 9.33 -5.65 -30.50
N GLY A 424 9.80 -4.77 -31.40
CA GLY A 424 9.12 -4.43 -32.65
C GLY A 424 8.03 -3.37 -32.50
N ASP A 425 7.59 -3.08 -31.28
CA ASP A 425 6.54 -2.08 -31.00
C ASP A 425 7.07 -0.87 -30.25
N SER A 426 8.11 -1.01 -29.44
CA SER A 426 8.82 0.09 -28.79
C SER A 426 9.60 0.95 -29.79
N ASP A 427 9.80 2.21 -29.42
CA ASP A 427 10.46 3.24 -30.21
C ASP A 427 11.93 3.40 -29.81
N VAL A 428 12.25 3.11 -28.54
CA VAL A 428 13.61 3.19 -27.98
C VAL A 428 13.99 1.90 -27.27
N TYR A 429 15.19 1.41 -27.53
CA TYR A 429 15.73 0.16 -26.98
C TYR A 429 16.97 0.45 -26.15
N MET A 430 16.95 0.10 -24.87
CA MET A 430 18.12 0.19 -23.99
C MET A 430 18.92 -1.10 -24.08
N VAL A 431 19.98 -1.10 -24.88
CA VAL A 431 20.73 -2.30 -25.28
C VAL A 431 22.06 -2.41 -24.54
N MET A 432 22.22 -3.53 -23.84
CA MET A 432 23.48 -3.92 -23.22
C MET A 432 24.35 -4.64 -24.24
N VAL A 433 25.51 -4.07 -24.54
CA VAL A 433 26.41 -4.51 -25.61
C VAL A 433 27.85 -4.60 -25.10
N ARG A 434 28.69 -5.40 -25.75
CA ARG A 434 30.11 -5.52 -25.45
C ARG A 434 30.92 -4.51 -26.28
N THR A 435 31.55 -3.54 -25.61
CA THR A 435 32.49 -2.58 -26.24
C THR A 435 33.95 -2.83 -25.86
N GLY A 436 34.19 -3.63 -24.81
CA GLY A 436 35.53 -3.98 -24.32
C GLY A 436 35.75 -5.48 -24.21
N ASP A 437 36.64 -5.88 -23.31
CA ASP A 437 37.02 -7.28 -23.09
C ASP A 437 35.86 -8.17 -22.60
N LYS A 438 36.13 -9.48 -22.49
CA LYS A 438 35.19 -10.44 -21.91
C LYS A 438 34.84 -10.11 -20.45
N GLY A 439 33.63 -10.49 -20.05
CA GLY A 439 33.11 -10.29 -18.70
C GLY A 439 32.39 -8.96 -18.49
N ALA A 440 32.01 -8.70 -17.24
CA ALA A 440 31.13 -7.60 -16.84
C ALA A 440 31.67 -6.20 -17.17
N LYS A 441 32.98 -5.99 -17.00
CA LYS A 441 33.62 -4.67 -17.20
C LYS A 441 33.71 -4.24 -18.67
N GLY A 442 33.50 -5.16 -19.62
CA GLY A 442 33.50 -4.84 -21.06
C GLY A 442 32.12 -4.53 -21.63
N ILE A 443 31.08 -4.45 -20.80
CA ILE A 443 29.70 -4.22 -21.22
C ILE A 443 29.36 -2.73 -21.08
N SER A 444 28.70 -2.16 -22.07
CA SER A 444 28.20 -0.78 -22.16
C SER A 444 26.70 -0.76 -22.43
N CYS A 445 26.07 0.39 -22.20
CA CYS A 445 24.64 0.60 -22.40
C CYS A 445 24.42 1.63 -23.53
N LEU A 446 23.71 1.26 -24.58
CA LEU A 446 23.37 2.15 -25.70
C LEU A 446 21.85 2.28 -25.84
N LEU A 447 21.37 3.48 -26.14
CA LEU A 447 20.01 3.67 -26.65
C LEU A 447 19.99 3.47 -28.17
N VAL A 448 19.11 2.60 -28.66
CA VAL A 448 18.91 2.35 -30.09
C VAL A 448 17.47 2.70 -30.44
N GLU A 449 17.28 3.57 -31.43
CA GLU A 449 15.95 3.96 -31.92
C GLU A 449 15.45 2.93 -32.95
N LYS A 450 14.13 2.65 -32.97
CA LYS A 450 13.50 1.55 -33.74
C LYS A 450 13.89 1.47 -35.22
N ASP A 451 14.06 2.63 -35.86
CA ASP A 451 14.32 2.72 -37.30
C ASP A 451 15.80 2.92 -37.63
N THR A 452 16.69 2.69 -36.66
CA THR A 452 18.14 2.73 -36.90
C THR A 452 18.51 1.68 -37.96
N PRO A 453 19.13 2.06 -39.09
CA PRO A 453 19.53 1.10 -40.11
C PRO A 453 20.41 -0.02 -39.53
N GLY A 454 20.09 -1.27 -39.86
CA GLY A 454 20.73 -2.47 -39.31
C GLY A 454 20.03 -3.06 -38.08
N LEU A 455 19.04 -2.38 -37.50
CA LEU A 455 18.12 -2.99 -36.53
C LEU A 455 16.96 -3.66 -37.27
N SER A 456 16.71 -4.93 -36.96
CA SER A 456 15.51 -5.65 -37.39
C SER A 456 14.93 -6.50 -36.25
N PHE A 457 13.71 -7.01 -36.47
CA PHE A 457 12.96 -7.73 -35.45
C PHE A 457 12.58 -9.13 -35.94
N GLY A 458 12.69 -10.10 -35.05
CA GLY A 458 12.19 -11.46 -35.29
C GLY A 458 10.66 -11.54 -35.33
N LYS A 459 10.16 -12.76 -35.46
CA LYS A 459 8.73 -13.03 -35.31
C LYS A 459 8.26 -12.69 -33.89
N LYS A 460 6.95 -12.46 -33.75
CA LYS A 460 6.30 -12.41 -32.44
C LYS A 460 6.29 -13.81 -31.83
N GLU A 461 6.81 -13.95 -30.61
CA GLU A 461 6.85 -15.23 -29.90
C GLU A 461 5.48 -15.54 -29.27
N GLU A 462 5.00 -16.76 -29.51
CA GLU A 462 3.83 -17.34 -28.84
C GLU A 462 4.24 -17.77 -27.42
N LYS A 463 3.48 -17.33 -26.41
CA LYS A 463 3.81 -17.51 -24.99
C LYS A 463 2.65 -18.12 -24.22
N LEU A 464 2.97 -18.67 -23.04
CA LEU A 464 1.96 -19.15 -22.10
C LEU A 464 1.09 -18.01 -21.55
N GLY A 465 1.74 -16.91 -21.15
CA GLY A 465 1.11 -15.70 -20.62
C GLY A 465 1.94 -14.48 -21.01
N TRP A 466 1.65 -13.34 -20.40
CA TRP A 466 2.17 -12.05 -20.82
C TRP A 466 1.84 -11.73 -22.29
N ASN A 467 0.62 -12.07 -22.71
CA ASN A 467 0.21 -11.98 -24.11
C ASN A 467 -0.10 -10.55 -24.56
N THR A 468 -0.38 -9.64 -23.63
CA THR A 468 -0.64 -8.22 -23.97
C THR A 468 0.62 -7.44 -24.31
N GLN A 469 1.80 -8.06 -24.23
CA GLN A 469 3.07 -7.45 -24.61
C GLN A 469 3.76 -8.28 -25.70
N PRO A 470 4.17 -7.65 -26.81
CA PRO A 470 4.88 -8.35 -27.87
C PRO A 470 6.25 -8.75 -27.34
N THR A 471 6.67 -9.97 -27.68
CA THR A 471 8.00 -10.48 -27.34
C THR A 471 8.66 -10.91 -28.64
N ARG A 472 9.83 -10.35 -28.93
CA ARG A 472 10.57 -10.63 -30.16
C ARG A 472 12.06 -10.74 -29.90
N ALA A 473 12.76 -11.38 -30.82
CA ALA A 473 14.19 -11.16 -30.96
C ALA A 473 14.45 -9.79 -31.59
N LEU A 474 15.55 -9.14 -31.20
CA LEU A 474 16.13 -8.00 -31.91
C LEU A 474 17.41 -8.45 -32.56
N ILE A 475 17.62 -8.07 -33.80
CA ILE A 475 18.77 -8.48 -34.62
C ILE A 475 19.48 -7.20 -35.06
N PHE A 476 20.78 -7.15 -34.82
CA PHE A 476 21.65 -6.04 -35.17
C PHE A 476 22.66 -6.54 -36.21
N GLU A 477 22.61 -5.97 -37.41
CA GLU A 477 23.52 -6.25 -38.52
C GLU A 477 24.10 -4.92 -39.01
N ASP A 478 25.36 -4.67 -38.66
CA ASP A 478 26.05 -3.40 -38.89
C ASP A 478 25.23 -2.18 -38.47
N CYS A 479 24.50 -2.31 -37.36
CA CYS A 479 23.58 -1.30 -36.87
C CYS A 479 24.34 -0.07 -36.35
N ARG A 480 24.15 1.08 -36.99
CA ARG A 480 24.94 2.30 -36.73
C ARG A 480 24.28 3.19 -35.67
N VAL A 481 24.84 3.23 -34.47
CA VAL A 481 24.28 3.97 -33.32
C VAL A 481 25.21 5.14 -32.97
N PRO A 482 24.73 6.39 -32.85
CA PRO A 482 25.58 7.52 -32.49
C PRO A 482 26.31 7.31 -31.15
N ILE A 483 27.55 7.80 -31.03
CA ILE A 483 28.28 7.75 -29.73
C ILE A 483 27.54 8.52 -28.63
N ALA A 484 26.74 9.52 -29.01
CA ALA A 484 25.89 10.31 -28.12
C ALA A 484 24.76 9.49 -27.47
N ASN A 485 24.48 8.28 -27.96
CA ASN A 485 23.48 7.38 -27.36
C ASN A 485 24.07 6.45 -26.28
N LEU A 486 25.36 6.59 -25.94
CA LEU A 486 25.97 5.91 -24.81
C LEU A 486 25.43 6.45 -23.48
N ILE A 487 24.77 5.58 -22.72
CA ILE A 487 24.30 5.89 -21.36
C ILE A 487 25.41 5.56 -20.37
N GLY A 488 25.84 6.56 -19.60
CA GLY A 488 27.00 6.47 -18.73
C GLY A 488 28.32 6.42 -19.53
N LYS A 489 29.25 5.57 -19.09
CA LYS A 489 30.58 5.39 -19.71
C LYS A 489 30.73 4.01 -20.34
N GLU A 490 31.67 3.87 -21.27
CA GLU A 490 32.08 2.55 -21.76
C GLU A 490 32.49 1.65 -20.59
N GLY A 491 32.04 0.39 -20.60
CA GLY A 491 32.30 -0.59 -19.54
C GLY A 491 31.41 -0.45 -18.29
N GLN A 492 30.51 0.55 -18.25
CA GLN A 492 29.59 0.75 -17.12
C GLN A 492 28.25 0.00 -17.28
N GLY A 493 27.97 -0.57 -18.45
CA GLY A 493 26.68 -1.16 -18.80
C GLY A 493 26.23 -2.28 -17.84
N PHE A 494 27.15 -3.14 -17.38
CA PHE A 494 26.76 -4.20 -16.44
C PHE A 494 26.34 -3.65 -15.07
N ASN A 495 26.97 -2.57 -14.59
CA ASN A 495 26.55 -1.92 -13.34
C ASN A 495 25.17 -1.26 -13.48
N ILE A 496 24.90 -0.63 -14.64
CA ILE A 496 23.59 -0.09 -14.99
C ILE A 496 22.55 -1.21 -15.00
N ALA A 497 22.87 -2.36 -15.62
CA ALA A 497 22.01 -3.54 -15.63
C ALA A 497 21.73 -4.08 -14.22
N MET A 498 22.73 -4.17 -13.34
CA MET A 498 22.52 -4.63 -11.96
C MET A 498 21.62 -3.67 -11.15
N ASN A 499 21.75 -2.36 -11.36
CA ASN A 499 20.84 -1.38 -10.76
C ASN A 499 19.41 -1.55 -11.28
N ALA A 500 19.26 -1.71 -12.61
CA ALA A 500 17.97 -2.00 -13.25
C ALA A 500 17.26 -3.18 -12.59
N LEU A 501 17.97 -4.31 -12.43
CA LEU A 501 17.43 -5.53 -11.86
C LEU A 501 16.99 -5.38 -10.39
N ASN A 502 17.65 -4.55 -9.58
CA ASN A 502 17.20 -4.32 -8.20
C ASN A 502 15.81 -3.68 -8.15
N GLY A 503 15.55 -2.71 -9.01
CA GLY A 503 14.21 -2.13 -9.17
C GLY A 503 13.22 -3.10 -9.82
N GLY A 504 13.64 -3.75 -10.91
CA GLY A 504 12.83 -4.71 -11.65
C GLY A 504 12.31 -5.86 -10.78
N ARG A 505 13.17 -6.41 -9.92
CA ARG A 505 12.81 -7.45 -8.93
C ARG A 505 11.69 -7.04 -7.98
N LEU A 506 11.70 -5.78 -7.51
CA LEU A 506 10.65 -5.25 -6.66
C LEU A 506 9.35 -5.06 -7.43
N ASN A 507 9.44 -4.50 -8.64
CA ASN A 507 8.26 -4.23 -9.45
C ASN A 507 7.58 -5.51 -9.94
N ILE A 508 8.33 -6.54 -10.36
CA ILE A 508 7.76 -7.82 -10.76
C ILE A 508 7.16 -8.57 -9.55
N GLY A 509 7.77 -8.39 -8.37
CA GLY A 509 7.18 -8.83 -7.11
C GLY A 509 5.86 -8.12 -6.82
N ALA A 510 5.79 -6.80 -6.98
CA ALA A 510 4.55 -6.03 -6.87
C ALA A 510 3.48 -6.48 -7.87
N CYS A 511 3.87 -6.78 -9.12
CA CYS A 511 2.95 -7.32 -10.11
C CYS A 511 2.39 -8.69 -9.68
N SER A 512 3.24 -9.53 -9.08
CA SER A 512 2.83 -10.81 -8.50
C SER A 512 1.82 -10.64 -7.37
N LEU A 513 2.02 -9.66 -6.49
CA LEU A 513 1.08 -9.35 -5.39
C LEU A 513 -0.30 -8.96 -5.92
N GLY A 514 -0.36 -8.12 -6.96
CA GLY A 514 -1.62 -7.68 -7.56
C GLY A 514 -2.43 -8.83 -8.15
N GLY A 515 -1.79 -9.68 -8.96
CA GLY A 515 -2.43 -10.87 -9.54
C GLY A 515 -2.87 -11.89 -8.49
N ALA A 516 -2.03 -12.14 -7.48
CA ALA A 516 -2.35 -13.03 -6.37
C ALA A 516 -3.50 -12.50 -5.50
N GLN A 517 -3.53 -11.18 -5.21
CA GLN A 517 -4.65 -10.55 -4.53
C GLN A 517 -5.93 -10.78 -5.34
N ALA A 518 -5.96 -10.45 -6.64
CA ALA A 518 -7.14 -10.64 -7.48
C ALA A 518 -7.64 -12.09 -7.49
N CYS A 519 -6.72 -13.07 -7.54
CA CYS A 519 -7.03 -14.50 -7.44
C CYS A 519 -7.64 -14.88 -6.09
N LEU A 520 -7.05 -14.41 -4.99
CA LEU A 520 -7.55 -14.68 -3.64
C LEU A 520 -8.95 -14.10 -3.43
N VAL A 521 -9.21 -12.89 -3.93
CA VAL A 521 -10.54 -12.27 -3.92
C VAL A 521 -11.54 -13.11 -4.69
N SER A 522 -11.18 -13.49 -5.93
CA SER A 522 -12.05 -14.31 -6.79
C SER A 522 -12.38 -15.66 -6.15
N ALA A 523 -11.38 -16.32 -5.55
CA ALA A 523 -11.57 -17.61 -4.89
C ALA A 523 -12.49 -17.48 -3.69
N ARG A 524 -12.26 -16.51 -2.80
CA ARG A 524 -13.14 -16.23 -1.66
C ARG A 524 -14.59 -15.99 -2.10
N ASP A 525 -14.80 -15.18 -3.12
CA ASP A 525 -16.13 -14.83 -3.60
C ASP A 525 -16.82 -16.06 -4.24
N HIS A 526 -16.07 -16.85 -5.02
CA HIS A 526 -16.55 -18.11 -5.57
C HIS A 526 -16.96 -19.09 -4.47
N LEU A 527 -16.15 -19.25 -3.42
CA LEU A 527 -16.42 -20.16 -2.31
C LEU A 527 -17.71 -19.80 -1.56
N LYS A 528 -18.03 -18.51 -1.43
CA LYS A 528 -19.24 -18.04 -0.75
C LYS A 528 -20.53 -18.32 -1.53
N VAL A 529 -20.44 -18.37 -2.86
CA VAL A 529 -21.62 -18.49 -3.74
C VAL A 529 -21.81 -19.92 -4.23
N ARG A 530 -20.74 -20.60 -4.65
CA ARG A 530 -20.82 -21.95 -5.20
C ARG A 530 -21.22 -22.94 -4.11
N GLN A 531 -22.19 -23.81 -4.41
CA GLN A 531 -22.64 -24.86 -3.50
C GLN A 531 -22.32 -26.25 -4.06
N GLN A 532 -21.90 -27.16 -3.18
CA GLN A 532 -21.79 -28.60 -3.41
C GLN A 532 -22.13 -29.34 -2.12
N PHE A 533 -22.58 -30.59 -2.24
CA PHE A 533 -23.03 -31.40 -1.09
C PHE A 533 -24.02 -30.63 -0.18
N GLY A 534 -24.94 -29.85 -0.79
CA GLY A 534 -26.00 -29.12 -0.10
C GLY A 534 -25.58 -27.85 0.65
N LYS A 535 -24.33 -27.37 0.54
CA LYS A 535 -23.88 -26.15 1.23
C LYS A 535 -22.84 -25.34 0.42
N PRO A 536 -22.64 -24.05 0.73
CA PRO A 536 -21.57 -23.26 0.14
C PRO A 536 -20.18 -23.87 0.33
N LEU A 537 -19.30 -23.73 -0.66
CA LEU A 537 -17.92 -24.22 -0.59
C LEU A 537 -17.14 -23.59 0.58
N SER A 538 -17.51 -22.37 0.99
CA SER A 538 -16.94 -21.69 2.15
C SER A 538 -17.25 -22.38 3.49
N GLN A 539 -18.08 -23.43 3.53
CA GLN A 539 -18.39 -24.22 4.72
C GLN A 539 -17.61 -25.57 4.78
N PHE A 540 -16.67 -25.80 3.87
CA PHE A 540 -15.77 -26.96 3.92
C PHE A 540 -14.45 -26.54 4.56
N GLN A 541 -14.08 -27.18 5.67
CA GLN A 541 -12.92 -26.80 6.46
C GLN A 541 -11.61 -26.87 5.67
N SER A 542 -11.47 -27.85 4.77
CA SER A 542 -10.29 -27.96 3.89
C SER A 542 -10.09 -26.71 3.03
N LEU A 543 -11.17 -26.16 2.47
CA LEU A 543 -11.13 -24.94 1.65
C LEU A 543 -10.91 -23.68 2.50
N GLN A 544 -11.42 -23.66 3.74
CA GLN A 544 -11.17 -22.57 4.69
C GLN A 544 -9.68 -22.52 5.10
N PHE A 545 -9.08 -23.67 5.40
CA PHE A 545 -7.65 -23.76 5.74
C PHE A 545 -6.78 -23.33 4.58
N GLN A 546 -7.06 -23.86 3.38
CA GLN A 546 -6.33 -23.45 2.19
C GLN A 546 -6.45 -21.93 1.95
N LEU A 547 -7.65 -21.34 2.10
CA LEU A 547 -7.83 -19.89 1.93
C LEU A 547 -7.03 -19.09 2.98
N ALA A 548 -6.96 -19.57 4.23
CA ALA A 548 -6.18 -18.94 5.29
C ALA A 548 -4.67 -18.99 5.01
N ASP A 549 -4.15 -20.11 4.52
CA ASP A 549 -2.74 -20.26 4.15
C ASP A 549 -2.37 -19.32 3.00
N LEU A 550 -3.19 -19.26 1.96
CA LEU A 550 -2.98 -18.38 0.80
C LEU A 550 -3.02 -16.90 1.20
N ALA A 551 -3.97 -16.50 2.05
CA ALA A 551 -4.05 -15.14 2.58
C ALA A 551 -2.80 -14.76 3.41
N THR A 552 -2.28 -15.70 4.21
CA THR A 552 -1.07 -15.49 5.02
C THR A 552 0.17 -15.35 4.15
N LYS A 553 0.33 -16.21 3.14
CA LYS A 553 1.39 -16.13 2.12
C LYS A 553 1.40 -14.77 1.42
N LEU A 554 0.22 -14.25 1.06
CA LEU A 554 0.10 -12.97 0.38
C LEU A 554 0.54 -11.81 1.27
N TYR A 555 0.12 -11.81 2.54
CA TYR A 555 0.52 -10.79 3.50
C TYR A 555 2.04 -10.79 3.73
N ALA A 556 2.64 -11.96 3.96
CA ALA A 556 4.09 -12.09 4.14
C ALA A 556 4.87 -11.60 2.90
N SER A 557 4.40 -11.97 1.70
CA SER A 557 5.00 -11.54 0.43
C SER A 557 4.98 -10.02 0.27
N ARG A 558 3.85 -9.39 0.62
CA ARG A 558 3.68 -7.93 0.55
C ARG A 558 4.64 -7.19 1.48
N LEU A 559 4.81 -7.68 2.71
CA LEU A 559 5.75 -7.09 3.65
C LEU A 559 7.20 -7.15 3.12
N MET A 560 7.61 -8.28 2.55
CA MET A 560 8.97 -8.43 2.01
C MET A 560 9.24 -7.49 0.83
N ILE A 561 8.30 -7.37 -0.11
CA ILE A 561 8.44 -6.47 -1.25
C ILE A 561 8.50 -5.01 -0.81
N ARG A 562 7.59 -4.57 0.06
CA ARG A 562 7.59 -3.18 0.56
C ARG A 562 8.84 -2.87 1.39
N GLN A 563 9.32 -3.82 2.18
CA GLN A 563 10.57 -3.66 2.92
C GLN A 563 11.77 -3.53 1.98
N GLY A 564 11.89 -4.38 0.96
CA GLY A 564 12.96 -4.28 -0.03
C GLY A 564 12.93 -2.95 -0.81
N ALA A 565 11.74 -2.45 -1.12
CA ALA A 565 11.56 -1.15 -1.75
C ALA A 565 12.01 0.00 -0.83
N LYS A 566 11.61 -0.04 0.43
CA LYS A 566 12.05 0.94 1.44
C LYS A 566 13.58 0.95 1.59
N MET A 567 14.21 -0.23 1.67
CA MET A 567 15.67 -0.34 1.77
C MET A 567 16.36 0.25 0.54
N LEU A 568 15.78 0.09 -0.65
CA LEU A 568 16.31 0.69 -1.87
C LEU A 568 16.20 2.22 -1.86
N ASP A 569 15.07 2.77 -1.42
CA ASP A 569 14.86 4.21 -1.26
C ASP A 569 15.83 4.83 -0.23
N ASP A 570 16.04 4.13 0.89
CA ASP A 570 16.97 4.52 1.96
C ASP A 570 18.44 4.35 1.56
N LYS A 571 18.73 3.84 0.34
CA LYS A 571 20.07 3.51 -0.17
C LYS A 571 20.85 2.57 0.75
N ASP A 572 20.15 1.64 1.37
CA ASP A 572 20.77 0.66 2.27
C ASP A 572 21.77 -0.22 1.47
N PRO A 573 23.04 -0.31 1.90
CA PRO A 573 24.05 -1.10 1.19
C PRO A 573 23.72 -2.60 1.12
N SER A 574 22.87 -3.09 2.03
CA SER A 574 22.40 -4.48 2.05
C SER A 574 21.14 -4.72 1.20
N ALA A 575 20.52 -3.69 0.62
CA ALA A 575 19.22 -3.81 -0.06
C ALA A 575 19.19 -4.93 -1.12
N SER A 576 20.28 -5.11 -1.88
CA SER A 576 20.37 -6.10 -2.97
C SER A 576 20.00 -7.53 -2.55
N VAL A 577 20.50 -8.00 -1.39
CA VAL A 577 20.21 -9.37 -0.94
C VAL A 577 18.77 -9.53 -0.47
N TYR A 578 18.24 -8.53 0.25
CA TYR A 578 16.86 -8.54 0.73
C TYR A 578 15.86 -8.42 -0.42
N ILE A 579 16.18 -7.65 -1.46
CA ILE A 579 15.40 -7.59 -2.69
C ILE A 579 15.37 -8.95 -3.40
N ALA A 580 16.51 -9.65 -3.46
CA ALA A 580 16.56 -11.00 -4.04
C ALA A 580 15.70 -12.00 -3.25
N MET A 581 15.77 -11.96 -1.91
CA MET A 581 14.90 -12.76 -1.04
C MET A 581 13.42 -12.41 -1.23
N ALA A 582 13.09 -11.12 -1.31
CA ALA A 582 11.73 -10.64 -1.48
C ALA A 582 11.14 -11.08 -2.82
N LYS A 583 11.88 -10.93 -3.92
CA LYS A 583 11.46 -11.41 -5.25
C LYS A 583 11.24 -12.91 -5.25
N LEU A 584 12.19 -13.67 -4.72
CA LEU A 584 12.10 -15.13 -4.62
C LEU A 584 10.83 -15.54 -3.85
N PHE A 585 10.66 -15.02 -2.64
CA PHE A 585 9.55 -15.40 -1.77
C PHE A 585 8.21 -14.98 -2.38
N ALA A 586 8.10 -13.73 -2.85
CA ALA A 586 6.85 -13.20 -3.36
C ALA A 586 6.43 -13.89 -4.67
N CYS A 587 7.33 -14.06 -5.65
CA CYS A 587 6.96 -14.66 -6.94
C CYS A 587 6.54 -16.12 -6.79
N ASP A 588 7.21 -16.89 -5.92
CA ASP A 588 6.89 -18.29 -5.65
C ASP A 588 5.53 -18.42 -4.94
N ASN A 589 5.35 -17.71 -3.83
CA ASN A 589 4.10 -17.78 -3.07
C ASN A 589 2.90 -17.16 -3.80
N CYS A 590 3.09 -16.10 -4.59
CA CYS A 590 2.02 -15.52 -5.38
C CYS A 590 1.57 -16.45 -6.52
N PHE A 591 2.50 -17.21 -7.11
CA PHE A 591 2.14 -18.27 -8.05
C PHE A 591 1.32 -19.37 -7.37
N ASP A 592 1.73 -19.84 -6.19
CA ASP A 592 0.96 -20.83 -5.40
C ASP A 592 -0.45 -20.32 -5.06
N ILE A 593 -0.60 -19.01 -4.79
CA ILE A 593 -1.91 -18.40 -4.54
C ILE A 593 -2.80 -18.46 -5.78
N CYS A 594 -2.25 -18.17 -6.97
CA CYS A 594 -3.00 -18.31 -8.22
C CYS A 594 -3.40 -19.76 -8.50
N ASP A 595 -2.50 -20.71 -8.27
CA ASP A 595 -2.78 -22.15 -8.44
C ASP A 595 -3.84 -22.66 -7.47
N GLY A 596 -3.71 -22.30 -6.19
CA GLY A 596 -4.73 -22.62 -5.19
C GLY A 596 -6.08 -21.97 -5.50
N ALA A 597 -6.10 -20.74 -5.98
CA ALA A 597 -7.32 -20.07 -6.43
C ALA A 597 -7.96 -20.76 -7.64
N LEU A 598 -7.16 -21.21 -8.61
CA LEU A 598 -7.63 -22.01 -9.74
C LEU A 598 -8.31 -23.29 -9.25
N GLN A 599 -7.64 -24.03 -8.35
CA GLN A 599 -8.16 -25.25 -7.76
C GLN A 599 -9.49 -25.03 -7.03
N MET A 600 -9.66 -23.91 -6.32
CA MET A 600 -10.91 -23.57 -5.62
C MET A 600 -12.09 -23.27 -6.56
N HIS A 601 -11.84 -22.90 -7.81
CA HIS A 601 -12.88 -22.76 -8.84
C HIS A 601 -13.22 -24.09 -9.53
N GLY A 602 -12.45 -25.15 -9.27
CA GLY A 602 -12.61 -26.46 -9.91
C GLY A 602 -12.52 -26.35 -11.43
N GLY A 603 -13.39 -27.08 -12.15
CA GLY A 603 -13.39 -27.06 -13.62
C GLY A 603 -13.58 -25.67 -14.23
N TYR A 604 -14.28 -24.75 -13.56
CA TYR A 604 -14.45 -23.37 -14.04
C TYR A 604 -13.15 -22.59 -14.01
N GLY A 605 -12.25 -22.89 -13.07
CA GLY A 605 -10.94 -22.25 -12.97
C GLY A 605 -10.04 -22.54 -14.16
N TYR A 606 -10.33 -23.60 -14.93
CA TYR A 606 -9.57 -23.98 -16.13
C TYR A 606 -10.15 -23.37 -17.42
N LEU A 607 -11.32 -22.71 -17.35
CA LEU A 607 -11.96 -22.06 -18.49
C LEU A 607 -11.49 -20.61 -18.59
N LYS A 608 -11.21 -20.14 -19.82
CA LYS A 608 -10.81 -18.75 -20.09
C LYS A 608 -11.89 -17.70 -19.77
N ASP A 609 -13.13 -18.12 -19.53
CA ASP A 609 -14.20 -17.24 -19.06
C ASP A 609 -14.00 -16.77 -17.61
N TYR A 610 -13.14 -17.46 -16.84
CA TYR A 610 -12.78 -17.08 -15.48
C TYR A 610 -11.35 -16.52 -15.46
N PRO A 611 -11.12 -15.32 -14.90
CA PRO A 611 -9.83 -14.64 -15.03
C PRO A 611 -8.67 -15.30 -14.28
N VAL A 612 -8.94 -16.29 -13.41
CA VAL A 612 -7.93 -16.92 -12.54
C VAL A 612 -6.82 -17.62 -13.32
N GLU A 613 -7.17 -18.25 -14.45
CA GLU A 613 -6.22 -18.96 -15.30
C GLU A 613 -5.23 -17.99 -15.95
N ARG A 614 -5.70 -16.81 -16.35
CA ARG A 614 -4.84 -15.77 -16.93
C ARG A 614 -3.78 -15.30 -15.94
N TYR A 615 -4.19 -14.98 -14.70
CA TYR A 615 -3.23 -14.59 -13.66
C TYR A 615 -2.22 -15.72 -13.38
N LEU A 616 -2.65 -16.98 -13.37
CA LEU A 616 -1.73 -18.11 -13.20
C LEU A 616 -0.69 -18.19 -14.32
N ARG A 617 -1.13 -18.06 -15.58
CA ARG A 617 -0.24 -18.04 -16.75
C ARG A 617 0.73 -16.87 -16.70
N ASP A 618 0.24 -15.69 -16.34
CA ASP A 618 1.04 -14.45 -16.25
C ASP A 618 2.05 -14.50 -15.11
N LEU A 619 1.68 -15.00 -13.93
CA LEU A 619 2.58 -15.07 -12.77
C LEU A 619 3.64 -16.15 -12.92
N ARG A 620 3.42 -17.17 -13.75
CA ARG A 620 4.40 -18.25 -13.95
C ARG A 620 5.75 -17.71 -14.41
N VAL A 621 5.76 -16.70 -15.28
CA VAL A 621 6.99 -16.15 -15.85
C VAL A 621 7.78 -15.28 -14.85
N HIS A 622 7.14 -14.79 -13.79
CA HIS A 622 7.81 -13.98 -12.76
C HIS A 622 8.87 -14.76 -11.99
N ARG A 623 8.75 -16.09 -11.94
CA ARG A 623 9.77 -17.01 -11.38
C ARG A 623 11.02 -17.17 -12.26
N ILE A 624 10.97 -16.63 -13.49
CA ILE A 624 12.01 -16.77 -14.52
C ILE A 624 12.71 -15.42 -14.77
N LEU A 625 11.94 -14.34 -14.89
CA LEU A 625 12.44 -13.01 -15.25
C LEU A 625 13.02 -12.25 -14.06
N GLU A 626 13.73 -11.15 -14.34
CA GLU A 626 14.44 -10.31 -13.36
C GLU A 626 15.47 -11.09 -12.51
N GLY A 627 15.96 -12.19 -13.11
CA GLY A 627 16.72 -13.24 -12.46
C GLY A 627 15.80 -14.35 -11.96
N SER A 628 16.04 -15.56 -12.46
CA SER A 628 15.26 -16.73 -12.06
C SER A 628 15.34 -17.00 -10.56
N ASP A 629 14.39 -17.75 -10.03
CA ASP A 629 14.40 -18.13 -8.61
C ASP A 629 15.68 -18.88 -8.21
N ALA A 630 16.33 -19.58 -9.15
CA ALA A 630 17.65 -20.19 -8.92
C ALA A 630 18.75 -19.12 -8.76
N VAL A 631 18.73 -18.06 -9.59
CA VAL A 631 19.65 -16.92 -9.46
C VAL A 631 19.42 -16.18 -8.15
N MET A 632 18.16 -15.98 -7.72
CA MET A 632 17.88 -15.35 -6.42
C MET A 632 18.48 -16.18 -5.27
N ARG A 633 18.34 -17.50 -5.31
CA ARG A 633 18.98 -18.40 -4.33
C ARG A 633 20.51 -18.28 -4.35
N ILE A 634 21.13 -18.17 -5.54
CA ILE A 634 22.58 -17.96 -5.67
C ILE A 634 23.01 -16.62 -5.02
N ILE A 635 22.26 -15.53 -5.25
CA ILE A 635 22.57 -14.22 -4.66
C ILE A 635 22.47 -14.32 -3.14
N THR A 636 21.37 -14.87 -2.63
CA THR A 636 21.14 -15.04 -1.19
C THR A 636 22.19 -15.94 -0.55
N SER A 637 22.47 -17.11 -1.12
CA SER A 637 23.43 -18.05 -0.55
C SER A 637 24.85 -17.50 -0.55
N ARG A 638 25.24 -16.76 -1.60
CA ARG A 638 26.55 -16.11 -1.67
C ARG A 638 26.71 -15.07 -0.57
N GLU A 639 25.68 -14.27 -0.31
CA GLU A 639 25.75 -13.27 0.76
C GLU A 639 25.84 -13.93 2.13
N MET A 640 25.02 -14.97 2.39
CA MET A 640 25.02 -15.69 3.67
C MET A 640 26.33 -16.42 3.99
N LEU A 641 27.11 -16.78 2.96
CA LEU A 641 28.38 -17.51 3.09
C LEU A 641 29.60 -16.60 3.01
N LYS A 642 29.44 -15.28 2.93
CA LYS A 642 30.58 -14.36 3.04
C LYS A 642 31.05 -14.35 4.49
N ASP A 643 32.37 -14.50 4.67
CA ASP A 643 33.00 -14.23 5.96
C ASP A 643 32.89 -12.72 6.25
N HIS A 644 32.44 -12.37 7.46
CA HIS A 644 32.26 -11.00 7.93
C HIS A 644 33.38 -10.54 8.86
#